data_AF-A0A127F1G6-F1
#
_entry.id   AF-A0A127F1G6-F1
#
_cell.length_a   1.000
_cell.length_b   1.000
_cell.length_c   1.000
_cell.angle_alpha   90.00
_cell.angle_beta   90.00
_cell.angle_gamma   90.00
#
_symmetry.space_group_name_H-M   'P 1'
#
loop_
_entity.id
_entity.type
_entity.pdbx_description
1 polymer ?
#
loop_
_entity_poly.entity_id
_entity_poly.type
_entity_poly.pdbx_seq_one_letter_code
_entity_poly.pdbx_strand_id
1 'polypeptide(L)'
;MLTMAEARVERRLSAILAADIAGFSALVGADEAHTACDLEGHQAVIVPMVVESGGRVIDAGDGILAEFPNAVNAVKCAVAIQSMMAERNVGIEPERCMEFRIGVNIGELVDDKVRVHGDGIDVAAKLEAIAEPGGICVSSKVYEEVSGQIDLAYQDIGERQLENIAQPVRVYRVQLGKSRTGAERQLTAMLAADVAGYSRLVENDEEGTLAQWKGHWHGLIEPKIKEFHGRIVRVIGDGVLVEFASVVDAVRCAVEVQRGMAARNAEVPHDKRIEFRMGINFGELIIDGGDFWGDAVNITARLEALAEPGGICVSGRVQEDVKGKLDIVFEDAGEQQLKNIARPVRVYRIRTSSGGPIPAVIQQKPRAARSRLRWSLAAAALLVLLLGGGEQLWQSVSQRYSLSQVIREAQAPAPLPDKRSIAVLPFLNMSSDPEQEYFSDGMTEDLITELSRLTGLFVIARNSVYTFKGRAIRIEQVSRELGVRYVVEGSVRKADNRLRITAQLIDGNTGYHVWAQYYDRELHDVFGVQEEIARRITSALAVKLTKEEEKNMGRPYTSNPVAWEYFMRGAELYRRFTPKDNAEARSLFEKAISLDPEFSRAYAILAATHRQDSNGRWSKDPQTSEELAYRMAQKAVELARKELEPKPSLPYALEQIGWVLLYREKHEEARQAAEEAVQRNHNYADGYALWAHVLIYMEKPEEALRKSQEAIAHNPIYPFFYDYHRGQAYYVWGVLTSAKDPDAARQRFEEAEKHLRAALAKNNNFRPARSYLVATLSELGRKDEAAKEMKISLEKGEPLVAILKSGDQKLSDEHIRTLTPYTGDEIRSRLAKVWREAAR
;
A
#
# COMPACT_ATOMS: atom_id res chain seq x y z
N MET A 1 31.53 -55.12 -12.05
CA MET A 1 30.06 -55.19 -11.94
C MET A 1 29.57 -53.80 -11.57
N LEU A 2 29.17 -53.01 -12.55
CA LEU A 2 28.43 -51.77 -12.34
C LEU A 2 27.00 -52.16 -11.99
N THR A 3 26.58 -51.93 -10.76
CA THR A 3 25.17 -52.02 -10.36
C THR A 3 24.43 -50.85 -11.01
N MET A 4 23.67 -51.13 -12.07
CA MET A 4 22.65 -50.21 -12.57
C MET A 4 21.64 -50.00 -11.44
N ALA A 5 21.60 -48.79 -10.90
CA ALA A 5 20.53 -48.38 -10.01
C ALA A 5 19.23 -48.39 -10.83
N GLU A 6 18.32 -49.32 -10.52
CA GLU A 6 16.98 -49.35 -11.09
C GLU A 6 16.30 -48.00 -10.80
N ALA A 7 15.96 -47.27 -11.86
CA ALA A 7 15.15 -46.07 -11.76
C ALA A 7 13.78 -46.48 -11.18
N ARG A 8 13.52 -46.06 -9.94
CA ARG A 8 12.27 -46.34 -9.24
C ARG A 8 11.15 -45.53 -9.89
N VAL A 9 10.39 -46.19 -10.74
CA VAL A 9 9.18 -45.63 -11.39
C VAL A 9 8.06 -45.56 -10.35
N GLU A 10 7.59 -44.36 -10.03
CA GLU A 10 6.52 -44.16 -9.05
C GLU A 10 5.16 -44.15 -9.77
N ARG A 11 4.31 -45.13 -9.45
CA ARG A 11 2.95 -45.25 -9.99
C ARG A 11 1.95 -44.80 -8.94
N ARG A 12 1.02 -43.94 -9.32
CA ARG A 12 -0.05 -43.49 -8.42
C ARG A 12 -1.35 -43.25 -9.17
N LEU A 13 -2.47 -43.54 -8.52
CA LEU A 13 -3.79 -43.25 -9.03
C LEU A 13 -4.15 -41.81 -8.66
N SER A 14 -4.42 -40.97 -9.65
CA SER A 14 -4.75 -39.56 -9.45
C SER A 14 -5.96 -39.16 -10.30
N ALA A 15 -6.66 -38.11 -9.88
CA ALA A 15 -7.58 -37.41 -10.76
C ALA A 15 -6.80 -36.46 -11.66
N ILE A 16 -7.12 -36.43 -12.95
CA ILE A 16 -6.41 -35.69 -13.98
C ILE A 16 -7.40 -34.75 -14.65
N LEU A 17 -7.02 -33.49 -14.76
CA LEU A 17 -7.75 -32.43 -15.45
C LEU A 17 -6.93 -32.00 -16.66
N ALA A 18 -7.52 -32.09 -17.84
CA ALA A 18 -6.98 -31.51 -19.07
C ALA A 18 -7.90 -30.37 -19.52
N ALA A 19 -7.32 -29.24 -19.90
CA ALA A 19 -8.03 -28.08 -20.39
C ALA A 19 -7.36 -27.49 -21.62
N ASP A 20 -8.14 -27.16 -22.65
CA ASP A 20 -7.69 -26.45 -23.86
C ASP A 20 -8.53 -25.21 -24.11
N ILE A 21 -8.05 -24.33 -25.00
CA ILE A 21 -8.82 -23.19 -25.52
C ILE A 21 -9.46 -23.58 -26.86
N ALA A 22 -10.78 -23.50 -26.94
CA ALA A 22 -11.51 -23.77 -28.16
C ALA A 22 -11.11 -22.79 -29.27
N GLY A 23 -10.66 -23.33 -30.42
CA GLY A 23 -10.31 -22.52 -31.58
C GLY A 23 -8.99 -21.74 -31.45
N PHE A 24 -8.10 -22.12 -30.53
CA PHE A 24 -6.83 -21.44 -30.25
C PHE A 24 -6.01 -21.11 -31.51
N SER A 25 -5.89 -22.02 -32.48
CA SER A 25 -5.15 -21.76 -33.73
C SER A 25 -5.73 -20.63 -34.58
N ALA A 26 -7.05 -20.40 -34.52
CA ALA A 26 -7.69 -19.30 -35.22
C ALA A 26 -7.42 -17.95 -34.53
N LEU A 27 -7.37 -17.93 -33.20
CA LEU A 27 -7.01 -16.74 -32.40
C LEU A 27 -5.57 -16.31 -32.66
N VAL A 28 -4.63 -17.27 -32.64
CA VAL A 28 -3.21 -17.03 -32.97
C VAL A 28 -3.04 -16.53 -34.41
N GLY A 29 -3.82 -17.06 -35.36
CA GLY A 29 -3.80 -16.61 -36.75
C GLY A 29 -4.32 -15.18 -36.96
N ALA A 30 -5.12 -14.66 -36.03
CA ALA A 30 -5.63 -13.30 -36.07
C ALA A 30 -4.67 -12.29 -35.42
N ASP A 31 -4.09 -12.61 -34.26
CA ASP A 31 -3.08 -11.79 -33.57
C ASP A 31 -2.25 -12.64 -32.59
N GLU A 32 -1.07 -13.10 -33.04
CA GLU A 32 -0.19 -13.97 -32.27
C GLU A 32 0.32 -13.33 -30.96
N ALA A 33 0.69 -12.05 -31.00
CA ALA A 33 1.29 -11.38 -29.85
C ALA A 33 0.27 -11.10 -28.75
N HIS A 34 -0.96 -10.71 -29.13
CA HIS A 34 -2.02 -10.47 -28.16
C HIS A 34 -2.60 -11.77 -27.59
N THR A 35 -2.75 -12.80 -28.44
CA THR A 35 -3.24 -14.11 -28.01
C THR A 35 -2.29 -14.76 -27.00
N ALA A 36 -0.97 -14.61 -27.18
CA ALA A 36 0.01 -15.07 -26.21
C ALA A 36 -0.11 -14.33 -24.86
N CYS A 37 -0.30 -13.01 -24.88
CA CYS A 37 -0.46 -12.20 -23.67
C CYS A 37 -1.78 -12.51 -22.93
N ASP A 38 -2.88 -12.68 -23.66
CA ASP A 38 -4.17 -13.06 -23.11
C ASP A 38 -4.10 -14.46 -22.48
N LEU A 39 -3.45 -15.43 -23.15
CA LEU A 39 -3.20 -16.78 -22.62
C LEU A 39 -2.36 -16.75 -21.33
N GLU A 40 -1.25 -16.02 -21.30
CA GLU A 40 -0.44 -15.84 -20.08
C GLU A 40 -1.27 -15.22 -18.94
N GLY A 41 -2.13 -14.24 -19.26
CA GLY A 41 -3.05 -13.62 -18.31
C GLY A 41 -4.12 -14.58 -17.76
N HIS A 42 -4.60 -15.54 -18.56
CA HIS A 42 -5.52 -16.58 -18.10
C HIS A 42 -4.80 -17.65 -17.27
N GLN A 43 -3.61 -18.09 -17.68
CA GLN A 43 -2.79 -19.04 -16.92
C GLN A 43 -2.40 -18.50 -15.55
N ALA A 44 -2.11 -17.20 -15.44
CA ALA A 44 -1.82 -16.52 -14.17
C ALA A 44 -2.96 -16.62 -13.15
N VAL A 45 -4.20 -16.85 -13.60
CA VAL A 45 -5.37 -17.04 -12.74
C VAL A 45 -5.67 -18.52 -12.52
N ILE A 46 -5.59 -19.35 -13.57
CA ILE A 46 -5.97 -20.77 -13.47
C ILE A 46 -4.96 -21.59 -12.66
N VAL A 47 -3.66 -21.31 -12.79
CA VAL A 47 -2.62 -22.07 -12.07
C VAL A 47 -2.78 -21.97 -10.54
N PRO A 48 -3.02 -20.79 -9.94
CA PRO A 48 -3.38 -20.69 -8.53
C PRO A 48 -4.64 -21.47 -8.15
N MET A 49 -5.69 -21.44 -8.97
CA MET A 49 -6.95 -22.16 -8.70
C MET A 49 -6.77 -23.68 -8.63
N VAL A 50 -5.86 -24.23 -9.46
CA VAL A 50 -5.45 -25.64 -9.39
C VAL A 50 -4.83 -25.95 -8.04
N VAL A 51 -3.93 -25.08 -7.56
CA VAL A 51 -3.21 -25.28 -6.29
C VAL A 51 -4.10 -25.08 -5.07
N GLU A 52 -4.98 -24.08 -5.08
CA GLU A 52 -5.98 -23.83 -4.02
C GLU A 52 -6.96 -25.01 -3.88
N SER A 53 -7.30 -25.64 -5.00
CA SER A 53 -8.08 -26.88 -5.03
C SER A 53 -7.27 -28.11 -4.62
N GLY A 54 -6.02 -27.95 -4.18
CA GLY A 54 -5.13 -29.01 -3.74
C GLY A 54 -4.51 -29.83 -4.87
N GLY A 55 -4.56 -29.36 -6.11
CA GLY A 55 -3.94 -29.99 -7.29
C GLY A 55 -2.52 -29.50 -7.58
N ARG A 56 -1.86 -30.18 -8.52
CA ARG A 56 -0.53 -29.86 -9.03
C ARG A 56 -0.56 -29.78 -10.55
N VAL A 57 -0.09 -28.67 -11.11
CA VAL A 57 0.04 -28.51 -12.56
C VAL A 57 1.18 -29.39 -13.07
N ILE A 58 0.89 -30.20 -14.09
CA ILE A 58 1.85 -31.06 -14.80
C ILE A 58 2.40 -30.34 -16.01
N ASP A 59 1.53 -29.67 -16.79
CA ASP A 59 1.91 -28.89 -17.98
C ASP A 59 0.97 -27.69 -18.13
N ALA A 60 1.51 -26.57 -18.62
CA ALA A 60 0.80 -25.31 -18.84
C ALA A 60 1.40 -24.62 -20.08
N GLY A 61 1.05 -25.14 -21.25
CA GLY A 61 1.47 -24.65 -22.57
C GLY A 61 0.36 -23.84 -23.25
N ASP A 62 -0.18 -24.35 -24.36
CA ASP A 62 -1.41 -23.85 -25.01
C ASP A 62 -2.70 -24.37 -24.35
N GLY A 63 -2.56 -25.30 -23.42
CA GLY A 63 -3.60 -25.80 -22.51
C GLY A 63 -3.03 -26.00 -21.10
N ILE A 64 -3.84 -26.59 -20.22
CA ILE A 64 -3.48 -26.87 -18.82
C ILE A 64 -3.74 -28.34 -18.52
N LEU A 65 -2.70 -29.04 -18.07
CA LEU A 65 -2.77 -30.40 -17.56
C LEU A 65 -2.42 -30.37 -16.07
N ALA A 66 -3.32 -30.86 -15.22
CA ALA A 66 -3.14 -30.90 -13.78
C ALA A 66 -3.57 -32.24 -13.19
N GLU A 67 -2.92 -32.62 -12.10
CA GLU A 67 -3.34 -33.75 -11.27
C GLU A 67 -3.87 -33.28 -9.92
N PHE A 68 -4.77 -34.08 -9.34
CA PHE A 68 -5.40 -33.82 -8.05
C PHE A 68 -5.38 -35.09 -7.20
N PRO A 69 -5.31 -34.93 -5.86
CA PRO A 69 -5.37 -36.04 -4.92
C PRO A 69 -6.67 -36.87 -5.01
N ASN A 70 -7.77 -36.27 -5.46
CA ASN A 70 -9.07 -36.92 -5.60
C ASN A 70 -9.92 -36.23 -6.69
N ALA A 71 -10.97 -36.91 -7.15
CA ALA A 71 -11.80 -36.43 -8.26
C ALA A 71 -12.70 -35.26 -7.86
N VAL A 72 -13.06 -35.14 -6.59
CA VAL A 72 -13.84 -34.02 -6.06
C VAL A 72 -13.10 -32.70 -6.27
N ASN A 73 -11.83 -32.65 -5.88
CA ASN A 73 -11.00 -31.47 -6.04
C ASN A 73 -10.80 -31.09 -7.50
N ALA A 74 -10.59 -32.08 -8.38
CA ALA A 74 -10.45 -31.86 -9.81
C ALA A 74 -11.73 -31.25 -10.42
N VAL A 75 -12.91 -31.77 -10.07
CA VAL A 75 -14.19 -31.27 -10.59
C VAL A 75 -14.54 -29.88 -10.01
N LYS A 76 -14.27 -29.62 -8.73
CA LYS A 76 -14.41 -28.26 -8.16
C LYS A 76 -13.53 -27.24 -8.89
N CYS A 77 -12.28 -27.60 -9.12
CA CYS A 77 -11.33 -26.76 -9.86
C CYS A 77 -11.83 -26.50 -11.28
N ALA A 78 -12.29 -27.53 -12.00
CA ALA A 78 -12.84 -27.40 -13.35
C ALA A 78 -14.04 -26.42 -13.39
N VAL A 79 -14.97 -26.51 -12.44
CA VAL A 79 -16.12 -25.61 -12.34
C VAL A 79 -15.69 -24.18 -12.03
N ALA A 80 -14.74 -24.01 -11.11
CA ALA A 80 -14.20 -22.70 -10.77
C ALA A 80 -13.52 -22.05 -11.98
N ILE A 81 -12.68 -22.80 -12.71
CA ILE A 81 -12.03 -22.33 -13.94
C ILE A 81 -13.07 -21.84 -14.94
N GLN A 82 -14.11 -22.65 -15.23
CA GLN A 82 -15.14 -22.23 -16.20
C GLN A 82 -15.90 -20.97 -15.75
N SER A 83 -16.18 -20.84 -14.46
CA SER A 83 -16.87 -19.66 -13.92
C SER A 83 -16.01 -18.40 -14.04
N MET A 84 -14.73 -18.50 -13.68
CA MET A 84 -13.77 -17.40 -13.79
C MET A 84 -13.52 -17.00 -15.24
N MET A 85 -13.43 -17.96 -16.16
CA MET A 85 -13.25 -17.65 -17.60
C MET A 85 -14.50 -16.98 -18.18
N ALA A 86 -15.70 -17.41 -17.77
CA ALA A 86 -16.94 -16.76 -18.17
C ALA A 86 -17.00 -15.29 -17.70
N GLU A 87 -16.56 -15.00 -16.48
CA GLU A 87 -16.48 -13.62 -15.95
C GLU A 87 -15.45 -12.78 -16.71
N ARG A 88 -14.28 -13.34 -17.02
CA ARG A 88 -13.22 -12.63 -17.76
C ARG A 88 -13.60 -12.35 -19.22
N ASN A 89 -14.43 -13.18 -19.82
CA ASN A 89 -14.95 -12.96 -21.17
C ASN A 89 -16.09 -11.92 -21.22
N VAL A 90 -16.56 -11.40 -20.08
CA VAL A 90 -17.61 -10.36 -20.05
C VAL A 90 -17.09 -9.06 -20.68
N GLY A 91 -17.74 -8.65 -21.78
CA GLY A 91 -17.40 -7.41 -22.49
C GLY A 91 -16.24 -7.55 -23.48
N ILE A 92 -15.76 -8.77 -23.72
CA ILE A 92 -14.82 -9.09 -24.81
C ILE A 92 -15.62 -9.41 -26.08
N GLU A 93 -15.11 -9.00 -27.26
CA GLU A 93 -15.71 -9.32 -28.55
C GLU A 93 -15.79 -10.85 -28.75
N PRO A 94 -16.89 -11.41 -29.28
CA PRO A 94 -17.09 -12.87 -29.38
C PRO A 94 -15.96 -13.61 -30.11
N GLU A 95 -15.35 -12.98 -31.11
CA GLU A 95 -14.24 -13.53 -31.90
C GLU A 95 -12.91 -13.59 -31.12
N ARG A 96 -12.86 -13.02 -29.92
CA ARG A 96 -11.69 -12.92 -29.04
C ARG A 96 -11.87 -13.61 -27.68
N CYS A 97 -13.04 -14.15 -27.39
CA CYS A 97 -13.28 -14.86 -26.14
C CYS A 97 -12.48 -16.16 -26.09
N MET A 98 -11.69 -16.35 -25.02
CA MET A 98 -11.02 -17.61 -24.77
C MET A 98 -11.94 -18.54 -23.98
N GLU A 99 -12.61 -19.44 -24.68
CA GLU A 99 -13.51 -20.42 -24.07
C GLU A 99 -12.77 -21.73 -23.83
N PHE A 100 -12.62 -22.11 -22.56
CA PHE A 100 -11.93 -23.34 -22.21
C PHE A 100 -12.82 -24.56 -22.39
N ARG A 101 -12.25 -25.68 -22.82
CA ARG A 101 -12.85 -27.02 -22.79
C ARG A 101 -12.13 -27.83 -21.74
N ILE A 102 -12.85 -28.55 -20.88
CA ILE A 102 -12.22 -29.29 -19.76
C ILE A 102 -12.69 -30.75 -19.72
N GLY A 103 -11.72 -31.65 -19.57
CA GLY A 103 -11.90 -33.09 -19.39
C GLY A 103 -11.32 -33.57 -18.06
N VAL A 104 -12.08 -34.35 -17.30
CA VAL A 104 -11.63 -34.91 -16.00
C VAL A 104 -11.73 -36.43 -15.99
N ASN A 105 -10.66 -37.11 -15.61
CA ASN A 105 -10.61 -38.57 -15.49
C ASN A 105 -9.80 -39.02 -14.27
N ILE A 106 -10.03 -40.25 -13.78
CA ILE A 106 -9.16 -40.92 -12.80
C ILE A 106 -8.35 -41.99 -13.53
N GLY A 107 -7.03 -41.98 -13.36
CA GLY A 107 -6.16 -42.98 -13.95
C GLY A 107 -4.80 -43.06 -13.27
N GLU A 108 -4.04 -44.09 -13.63
CA GLU A 108 -2.66 -44.23 -13.17
C GLU A 108 -1.76 -43.23 -13.90
N LEU A 109 -0.94 -42.54 -13.11
CA LEU A 109 0.15 -41.69 -13.58
C LEU A 109 1.47 -42.38 -13.25
N VAL A 110 2.36 -42.38 -14.24
CA VAL A 110 3.72 -42.88 -14.15
C VAL A 110 4.66 -41.68 -14.24
N ASP A 111 5.43 -41.44 -13.17
CA ASP A 111 6.43 -40.38 -13.12
C ASP A 111 7.83 -40.99 -13.31
N ASP A 112 8.49 -40.66 -14.44
CA ASP A 112 9.82 -41.17 -14.78
C ASP A 112 10.95 -40.12 -14.68
N LYS A 113 10.70 -39.03 -13.92
CA LYS A 113 11.60 -37.87 -13.74
C LYS A 113 11.83 -37.01 -14.99
N VAL A 114 11.31 -37.38 -16.17
CA VAL A 114 11.44 -36.60 -17.41
C VAL A 114 10.08 -36.17 -17.94
N ARG A 115 9.05 -37.03 -17.89
CA ARG A 115 7.65 -36.68 -18.21
C ARG A 115 6.67 -37.50 -17.38
N VAL A 116 5.50 -36.93 -17.12
CA VAL A 116 4.37 -37.68 -16.56
C VAL A 116 3.58 -38.28 -17.72
N HIS A 117 3.41 -39.59 -17.75
CA HIS A 117 2.63 -40.30 -18.78
C HIS A 117 1.71 -41.37 -18.16
N GLY A 118 0.63 -41.69 -18.85
CA GLY A 118 -0.31 -42.74 -18.42
C GLY A 118 -1.65 -42.66 -19.13
N ASP A 119 -2.30 -43.81 -19.29
CA ASP A 119 -3.61 -43.97 -19.95
C ASP A 119 -4.67 -43.01 -19.37
N GLY A 120 -4.50 -42.58 -18.11
CA GLY A 120 -5.36 -41.61 -17.46
C GLY A 120 -5.37 -40.22 -18.11
N ILE A 121 -4.22 -39.77 -18.62
CA ILE A 121 -4.04 -38.46 -19.29
C ILE A 121 -4.71 -38.49 -20.66
N ASP A 122 -4.51 -39.58 -21.41
CA ASP A 122 -5.10 -39.73 -22.74
C ASP A 122 -6.63 -39.74 -22.71
N VAL A 123 -7.22 -40.33 -21.66
CA VAL A 123 -8.66 -40.28 -21.46
C VAL A 123 -9.10 -38.88 -21.07
N ALA A 124 -8.39 -38.17 -20.18
CA ALA A 124 -8.73 -36.79 -19.79
C ALA A 124 -8.68 -35.82 -20.99
N ALA A 125 -7.63 -35.87 -21.81
CA ALA A 125 -7.50 -35.06 -23.02
C ALA A 125 -8.60 -35.37 -24.05
N LYS A 126 -8.99 -36.63 -24.20
CA LYS A 126 -10.10 -37.00 -25.10
C LYS A 126 -11.46 -36.56 -24.60
N LEU A 127 -11.65 -36.52 -23.28
CA LEU A 127 -12.87 -35.96 -22.67
C LEU A 127 -12.93 -34.44 -22.87
N GLU A 128 -11.79 -33.75 -22.76
CA GLU A 128 -11.66 -32.33 -23.07
C GLU A 128 -12.07 -32.04 -24.52
N ALA A 129 -11.54 -32.81 -25.48
CA ALA A 129 -11.89 -32.63 -26.90
C ALA A 129 -13.39 -32.84 -27.22
N ILE A 130 -14.11 -33.60 -26.38
CA ILE A 130 -15.56 -33.84 -26.49
C ILE A 130 -16.38 -32.74 -25.83
N ALA A 131 -15.79 -31.96 -24.92
CA ALA A 131 -16.48 -30.86 -24.26
C ALA A 131 -16.83 -29.74 -25.25
N GLU A 132 -18.00 -29.14 -25.08
CA GLU A 132 -18.35 -27.90 -25.79
C GLU A 132 -17.52 -26.74 -25.21
N PRO A 133 -17.29 -25.64 -25.97
CA PRO A 133 -16.65 -24.43 -25.43
C PRO A 133 -17.35 -23.96 -24.15
N GLY A 134 -16.58 -23.71 -23.09
CA GLY A 134 -17.10 -23.42 -21.75
C GLY A 134 -17.62 -24.63 -20.96
N GLY A 135 -17.47 -25.84 -21.50
CA GLY A 135 -18.02 -27.08 -20.95
C GLY A 135 -17.02 -27.94 -20.16
N ILE A 136 -17.57 -28.89 -19.38
CA ILE A 136 -16.79 -29.88 -18.62
C ILE A 136 -17.34 -31.28 -18.90
N CYS A 137 -16.48 -32.21 -19.29
CA CYS A 137 -16.78 -33.63 -19.47
C CYS A 137 -16.00 -34.48 -18.48
N VAL A 138 -16.66 -35.47 -17.88
CA VAL A 138 -16.04 -36.39 -16.89
C VAL A 138 -16.28 -37.85 -17.27
N SER A 139 -15.33 -38.73 -16.93
CA SER A 139 -15.49 -40.18 -17.11
C SER A 139 -16.49 -40.77 -16.10
N SER A 140 -16.99 -41.98 -16.37
CA SER A 140 -17.84 -42.71 -15.42
C SER A 140 -17.21 -42.90 -14.05
N LYS A 141 -15.89 -43.13 -14.00
CA LYS A 141 -15.13 -43.26 -12.73
C LYS A 141 -15.20 -41.97 -11.90
N VAL A 142 -15.03 -40.82 -12.55
CA VAL A 142 -15.13 -39.51 -11.89
C VAL A 142 -16.58 -39.25 -11.46
N TYR A 143 -17.56 -39.54 -12.32
CA TYR A 143 -18.97 -39.38 -11.99
C TYR A 143 -19.38 -40.23 -10.76
N GLU A 144 -18.95 -41.49 -10.69
CA GLU A 144 -19.23 -42.39 -9.56
C GLU A 144 -18.63 -41.87 -8.25
N GLU A 145 -17.42 -41.30 -8.28
CA GLU A 145 -16.77 -40.73 -7.09
C GLU A 145 -17.41 -39.40 -6.66
N VAL A 146 -17.82 -38.57 -7.61
CA VAL A 146 -18.18 -37.17 -7.37
C VAL A 146 -19.69 -36.93 -7.22
N SER A 147 -20.55 -37.70 -7.88
CA SER A 147 -22.01 -37.44 -7.97
C SER A 147 -22.76 -37.45 -6.63
N GLY A 148 -22.16 -38.03 -5.57
CA GLY A 148 -22.68 -37.97 -4.20
C GLY A 148 -21.97 -36.99 -3.27
N GLN A 149 -20.92 -36.31 -3.73
CA GLN A 149 -20.04 -35.47 -2.91
C GLN A 149 -20.02 -34.01 -3.34
N ILE A 150 -20.20 -33.73 -4.63
CA ILE A 150 -20.38 -32.37 -5.14
C ILE A 150 -21.76 -32.28 -5.71
N ASP A 151 -22.44 -31.22 -5.34
CA ASP A 151 -23.72 -30.97 -5.93
C ASP A 151 -23.59 -30.28 -7.29
N LEU A 152 -23.68 -31.10 -8.34
CA LEU A 152 -23.74 -30.69 -9.74
C LEU A 152 -24.75 -31.57 -10.47
N ALA A 153 -25.46 -31.02 -11.45
CA ALA A 153 -26.24 -31.84 -12.37
C ALA A 153 -25.32 -32.40 -13.48
N TYR A 154 -25.52 -33.67 -13.79
CA TYR A 154 -24.78 -34.37 -14.85
C TYR A 154 -25.74 -34.85 -15.91
N GLN A 155 -25.36 -34.69 -17.18
CA GLN A 155 -26.04 -35.28 -18.31
C GLN A 155 -25.21 -36.46 -18.82
N ASP A 156 -25.79 -37.66 -18.79
CA ASP A 156 -25.18 -38.83 -19.40
C ASP A 156 -25.19 -38.69 -20.93
N ILE A 157 -24.00 -38.69 -21.54
CA ILE A 157 -23.84 -38.57 -22.99
C ILE A 157 -23.51 -39.93 -23.66
N GLY A 158 -23.62 -41.03 -22.90
CA GLY A 158 -23.51 -42.41 -23.36
C GLY A 158 -22.06 -42.92 -23.42
N GLU A 159 -21.92 -44.17 -23.88
CA GLU A 159 -20.61 -44.78 -24.14
C GLU A 159 -19.98 -44.18 -25.39
N ARG A 160 -18.71 -43.76 -25.26
CA ARG A 160 -17.90 -43.25 -26.35
C ARG A 160 -16.71 -44.16 -26.56
N GLN A 161 -16.57 -44.64 -27.79
CA GLN A 161 -15.34 -45.28 -28.24
C GLN A 161 -14.31 -44.18 -28.46
N LEU A 162 -13.39 -44.02 -27.50
CA LEU A 162 -12.28 -43.07 -27.63
C LEU A 162 -11.19 -43.72 -28.49
N GLU A 163 -10.68 -42.98 -29.48
CA GLU A 163 -9.63 -43.46 -30.37
C GLU A 163 -8.43 -43.96 -29.54
N ASN A 164 -7.85 -45.12 -29.87
CA ASN A 164 -6.72 -45.72 -29.12
C ASN A 164 -6.99 -46.04 -27.62
N ILE A 165 -8.25 -46.13 -27.19
CA ILE A 165 -8.62 -46.68 -25.87
C ILE A 165 -9.34 -48.02 -26.07
N ALA A 166 -8.86 -49.07 -25.41
CA ALA A 166 -9.31 -50.45 -25.66
C ALA A 166 -10.77 -50.71 -25.25
N GLN A 167 -11.33 -49.94 -24.31
CA GLN A 167 -12.70 -50.09 -23.82
C GLN A 167 -13.48 -48.77 -23.98
N PRO A 168 -14.77 -48.82 -24.37
CA PRO A 168 -15.62 -47.64 -24.39
C PRO A 168 -15.66 -46.97 -23.02
N VAL A 169 -15.54 -45.63 -22.99
CA VAL A 169 -15.67 -44.85 -21.76
C VAL A 169 -17.04 -44.18 -21.78
N ARG A 170 -17.85 -44.42 -20.75
CA ARG A 170 -19.12 -43.69 -20.58
C ARG A 170 -18.83 -42.30 -20.04
N VAL A 171 -19.37 -41.28 -20.69
CA VAL A 171 -19.04 -39.88 -20.43
C VAL A 171 -20.25 -39.15 -19.86
N TYR A 172 -20.00 -38.23 -18.94
CA TYR A 172 -21.01 -37.37 -18.34
C TYR A 172 -20.60 -35.91 -18.52
N ARG A 173 -21.53 -35.08 -18.98
CA ARG A 173 -21.35 -33.63 -19.09
C ARG A 173 -21.84 -32.94 -17.83
N VAL A 174 -21.03 -32.06 -17.26
CA VAL A 174 -21.42 -31.23 -16.11
C VAL A 174 -22.29 -30.07 -16.58
N GLN A 175 -23.44 -29.88 -15.95
CA GLN A 175 -24.37 -28.79 -16.25
C GLN A 175 -24.08 -27.59 -15.34
N LEU A 176 -23.26 -26.67 -15.85
CA LEU A 176 -22.96 -25.40 -15.20
C LEU A 176 -24.23 -24.53 -15.17
N GLY A 177 -24.76 -24.24 -13.97
CA GLY A 177 -25.96 -23.40 -13.79
C GLY A 177 -27.23 -24.09 -13.27
N LYS A 178 -27.21 -25.41 -13.03
CA LYS A 178 -28.24 -26.11 -12.24
C LYS A 178 -27.59 -27.11 -11.29
N SER A 179 -26.97 -26.60 -10.22
CA SER A 179 -26.60 -27.44 -9.09
C SER A 179 -27.89 -27.81 -8.34
N ARG A 180 -28.06 -29.08 -7.94
CA ARG A 180 -28.84 -29.40 -6.73
C ARG A 180 -28.02 -28.78 -5.53
N THR A 181 -28.34 -28.97 -4.29
CA THR A 181 -27.77 -28.22 -3.14
C THR A 181 -26.31 -28.54 -2.71
N GLY A 182 -25.39 -27.55 -2.64
CA GLY A 182 -24.08 -27.76 -2.00
C GLY A 182 -23.06 -26.61 -1.81
N ALA A 183 -23.28 -25.38 -2.30
CA ALA A 183 -22.74 -24.19 -1.63
C ALA A 183 -23.77 -23.78 -0.58
N GLU A 184 -23.36 -23.41 0.64
CA GLU A 184 -24.31 -22.78 1.57
C GLU A 184 -24.63 -21.38 1.03
N ARG A 185 -25.57 -21.36 0.08
CA ARG A 185 -26.28 -20.18 -0.35
C ARG A 185 -27.27 -19.87 0.74
N GLN A 186 -26.83 -19.03 1.67
CA GLN A 186 -27.70 -18.56 2.73
C GLN A 186 -28.32 -17.23 2.30
N LEU A 187 -29.64 -17.16 2.29
CA LEU A 187 -30.34 -15.89 2.24
C LEU A 187 -30.19 -15.23 3.60
N THR A 188 -29.41 -14.15 3.65
CA THR A 188 -29.10 -13.46 4.91
C THR A 188 -29.29 -11.96 4.76
N ALA A 189 -29.58 -11.29 5.87
CA ALA A 189 -29.70 -9.84 5.90
C ALA A 189 -28.33 -9.24 6.19
N MET A 190 -27.84 -8.42 5.26
CA MET A 190 -26.55 -7.77 5.38
C MET A 190 -26.74 -6.31 5.69
N LEU A 191 -25.96 -5.79 6.63
CA LEU A 191 -25.89 -4.39 7.02
C LEU A 191 -24.46 -3.90 6.80
N ALA A 192 -24.30 -2.86 5.99
CA ALA A 192 -23.07 -2.10 5.88
C ALA A 192 -23.29 -0.75 6.58
N ALA A 193 -22.32 -0.32 7.38
CA ALA A 193 -22.34 0.99 8.00
C ALA A 193 -20.97 1.66 7.88
N ASP A 194 -20.94 2.97 7.64
CA ASP A 194 -19.73 3.79 7.46
C ASP A 194 -19.90 5.14 8.16
N VAL A 195 -18.79 5.81 8.52
CA VAL A 195 -18.85 7.14 9.14
C VAL A 195 -18.78 8.24 8.09
N ALA A 196 -19.83 9.06 8.04
CA ALA A 196 -19.90 10.17 7.11
C ALA A 196 -18.79 11.21 7.35
N GLY A 197 -17.84 11.29 6.41
CA GLY A 197 -16.80 12.31 6.42
C GLY A 197 -15.72 12.06 7.48
N TYR A 198 -15.47 10.80 7.82
CA TYR A 198 -14.45 10.39 8.80
C TYR A 198 -13.07 11.01 8.55
N SER A 199 -12.62 11.06 7.29
CA SER A 199 -11.35 11.70 6.92
C SER A 199 -11.29 13.17 7.34
N ARG A 200 -12.38 13.93 7.18
CA ARG A 200 -12.47 15.33 7.61
C ARG A 200 -12.45 15.47 9.14
N LEU A 201 -13.06 14.53 9.86
CA LEU A 201 -13.06 14.54 11.33
C LEU A 201 -11.65 14.25 11.88
N VAL A 202 -10.94 13.29 11.28
CA VAL A 202 -9.56 12.95 11.61
C VAL A 202 -8.59 14.09 11.27
N GLU A 203 -8.77 14.78 10.14
CA GLU A 203 -7.97 15.97 9.78
C GLU A 203 -8.08 17.11 10.81
N ASN A 204 -9.25 17.26 11.43
CA ASN A 204 -9.50 18.32 12.42
C ASN A 204 -9.00 17.95 13.83
N ASP A 205 -9.14 16.68 14.23
CA ASP A 205 -8.78 16.19 15.57
C ASP A 205 -8.63 14.65 15.56
N GLU A 206 -7.44 14.14 15.20
CA GLU A 206 -7.16 12.71 15.03
C GLU A 206 -7.35 11.92 16.34
N GLU A 207 -6.74 12.38 17.45
CA GLU A 207 -6.84 11.71 18.74
C GLU A 207 -8.26 11.78 19.34
N GLY A 208 -8.92 12.93 19.26
CA GLY A 208 -10.27 13.14 19.76
C GLY A 208 -11.32 12.32 18.99
N THR A 209 -11.22 12.30 17.66
CA THR A 209 -12.14 11.55 16.80
C THR A 209 -11.99 10.04 17.01
N LEU A 210 -10.75 9.54 17.12
CA LEU A 210 -10.51 8.11 17.34
C LEU A 210 -10.98 7.65 18.73
N ALA A 211 -10.80 8.47 19.77
CA ALA A 211 -11.31 8.18 21.11
C ALA A 211 -12.84 8.18 21.14
N GLN A 212 -13.49 9.15 20.49
CA GLN A 212 -14.94 9.24 20.37
C GLN A 212 -15.51 8.05 19.58
N TRP A 213 -14.86 7.67 18.48
CA TRP A 213 -15.18 6.48 17.70
C TRP A 213 -15.13 5.19 18.53
N LYS A 214 -14.01 4.95 19.22
CA LYS A 214 -13.85 3.78 20.10
C LYS A 214 -14.89 3.76 21.21
N GLY A 215 -15.25 4.92 21.77
CA GLY A 215 -16.31 5.05 22.76
C GLY A 215 -17.70 4.72 22.21
N HIS A 216 -18.00 5.13 20.97
CA HIS A 216 -19.25 4.79 20.30
C HIS A 216 -19.32 3.31 19.92
N TRP A 217 -18.20 2.74 19.45
CA TRP A 217 -18.06 1.33 19.10
C TRP A 217 -18.40 0.41 20.28
N HIS A 218 -17.64 0.52 21.38
CA HIS A 218 -17.80 -0.36 22.54
C HIS A 218 -19.06 -0.02 23.36
N GLY A 219 -19.47 1.25 23.37
CA GLY A 219 -20.57 1.71 24.22
C GLY A 219 -21.96 1.65 23.58
N LEU A 220 -22.09 1.45 22.27
CA LEU A 220 -23.40 1.41 21.59
C LEU A 220 -23.44 0.39 20.44
N ILE A 221 -22.49 0.46 19.52
CA ILE A 221 -22.59 -0.26 18.23
C ILE A 221 -22.41 -1.77 18.43
N GLU A 222 -21.31 -2.21 19.05
CA GLU A 222 -21.07 -3.62 19.31
C GLU A 222 -22.13 -4.23 20.26
N PRO A 223 -22.55 -3.57 21.36
CA PRO A 223 -23.66 -4.05 22.18
C PRO A 223 -24.98 -4.20 21.41
N LYS A 224 -25.35 -3.24 20.54
CA LYS A 224 -26.59 -3.31 19.77
C LYS A 224 -26.54 -4.40 18.70
N ILE A 225 -25.40 -4.59 18.04
CA ILE A 225 -25.21 -5.70 17.09
C ILE A 225 -25.41 -7.04 17.82
N LYS A 226 -24.84 -7.22 19.02
CA LYS A 226 -25.04 -8.44 19.81
C LYS A 226 -26.48 -8.61 20.31
N GLU A 227 -27.12 -7.54 20.77
CA GLU A 227 -28.52 -7.52 21.24
C GLU A 227 -29.49 -8.00 20.15
N PHE A 228 -29.24 -7.62 18.90
CA PHE A 228 -30.04 -8.02 17.74
C PHE A 228 -29.46 -9.20 16.97
N HIS A 229 -28.62 -10.03 17.62
CA HIS A 229 -28.10 -11.29 17.06
C HIS A 229 -27.32 -11.14 15.74
N GLY A 230 -26.65 -10.00 15.55
CA GLY A 230 -25.77 -9.77 14.40
C GLY A 230 -24.39 -10.39 14.59
N ARG A 231 -23.84 -10.94 13.51
CA ARG A 231 -22.47 -11.45 13.41
C ARG A 231 -21.64 -10.46 12.61
N ILE A 232 -20.57 -9.92 13.20
CA ILE A 232 -19.64 -9.05 12.48
C ILE A 232 -18.86 -9.92 11.49
N VAL A 233 -19.05 -9.64 10.20
CA VAL A 233 -18.39 -10.36 9.10
C VAL A 233 -16.99 -9.79 8.87
N ARG A 234 -16.89 -8.47 8.79
CA ARG A 234 -15.62 -7.77 8.55
C ARG A 234 -15.71 -6.32 9.01
N VAL A 235 -14.58 -5.79 9.49
CA VAL A 235 -14.40 -4.36 9.76
C VAL A 235 -13.53 -3.78 8.64
N ILE A 236 -13.91 -2.64 8.07
CA ILE A 236 -13.29 -2.01 6.90
C ILE A 236 -13.00 -0.55 7.24
N GLY A 237 -11.82 -0.27 7.81
CA GLY A 237 -11.52 1.09 8.28
C GLY A 237 -12.46 1.51 9.40
N ASP A 238 -13.24 2.57 9.16
CA ASP A 238 -14.33 3.10 9.99
C ASP A 238 -15.71 2.49 9.66
N GLY A 239 -15.78 1.67 8.61
CA GLY A 239 -16.96 0.93 8.23
C GLY A 239 -17.03 -0.49 8.82
N VAL A 240 -18.24 -1.04 8.93
CA VAL A 240 -18.51 -2.40 9.40
C VAL A 240 -19.50 -3.10 8.48
N LEU A 241 -19.23 -4.38 8.20
CA LEU A 241 -20.15 -5.28 7.53
C LEU A 241 -20.64 -6.33 8.54
N VAL A 242 -21.96 -6.41 8.71
CA VAL A 242 -22.63 -7.26 9.69
C VAL A 242 -23.67 -8.11 8.99
N GLU A 243 -23.71 -9.38 9.38
CA GLU A 243 -24.70 -10.35 8.95
C GLU A 243 -25.76 -10.56 10.04
N PHE A 244 -27.02 -10.64 9.64
CA PHE A 244 -28.14 -10.98 10.50
C PHE A 244 -28.96 -12.12 9.89
N ALA A 245 -29.32 -13.09 10.72
CA ALA A 245 -30.24 -14.15 10.33
C ALA A 245 -31.68 -13.63 10.08
N SER A 246 -31.99 -12.39 10.46
CA SER A 246 -33.32 -11.77 10.38
C SER A 246 -33.22 -10.35 9.82
N VAL A 247 -33.99 -10.09 8.75
CA VAL A 247 -34.13 -8.74 8.16
C VAL A 247 -34.72 -7.74 9.17
N VAL A 248 -35.64 -8.20 10.01
CA VAL A 248 -36.27 -7.36 11.04
C VAL A 248 -35.25 -6.96 12.10
N ASP A 249 -34.35 -7.87 12.49
CA ASP A 249 -33.30 -7.58 13.46
C ASP A 249 -32.23 -6.66 12.89
N ALA A 250 -31.86 -6.83 11.61
CA ALA A 250 -30.96 -5.92 10.91
C ALA A 250 -31.52 -4.49 10.91
N VAL A 251 -32.81 -4.31 10.58
CA VAL A 251 -33.45 -2.99 10.58
C VAL A 251 -33.61 -2.43 11.98
N ARG A 252 -33.98 -3.24 12.99
CA ARG A 252 -34.05 -2.79 14.38
C ARG A 252 -32.69 -2.35 14.90
N CYS A 253 -31.65 -3.12 14.62
CA CYS A 253 -30.28 -2.77 14.99
C CYS A 253 -29.88 -1.43 14.37
N ALA A 254 -30.09 -1.25 13.07
CA ALA A 254 -29.77 0.00 12.38
C ALA A 254 -30.52 1.20 12.99
N VAL A 255 -31.83 1.06 13.22
CA VAL A 255 -32.66 2.11 13.80
C VAL A 255 -32.22 2.47 15.22
N GLU A 256 -31.93 1.49 16.07
CA GLU A 256 -31.50 1.72 17.44
C GLU A 256 -30.08 2.29 17.53
N VAL A 257 -29.17 1.88 16.63
CA VAL A 257 -27.84 2.51 16.52
C VAL A 257 -27.97 3.96 16.05
N GLN A 258 -28.78 4.23 15.02
CA GLN A 258 -29.02 5.61 14.56
C GLN A 258 -29.65 6.50 15.64
N ARG A 259 -30.63 5.97 16.41
CA ARG A 259 -31.24 6.69 17.54
C ARG A 259 -30.24 6.95 18.67
N GLY A 260 -29.46 5.95 19.04
CA GLY A 260 -28.43 6.09 20.07
C GLY A 260 -27.33 7.09 19.66
N MET A 261 -26.95 7.09 18.38
CA MET A 261 -26.00 8.07 17.84
C MET A 261 -26.58 9.48 17.78
N ALA A 262 -27.85 9.64 17.38
CA ALA A 262 -28.53 10.92 17.41
C ALA A 262 -28.61 11.51 18.83
N ALA A 263 -28.90 10.67 19.84
CA ALA A 263 -28.90 11.09 21.24
C ALA A 263 -27.50 11.51 21.73
N ARG A 264 -26.45 10.77 21.34
CA ARG A 264 -25.06 11.09 21.70
C ARG A 264 -24.54 12.35 20.99
N ASN A 265 -25.03 12.63 19.79
CA ASN A 265 -24.67 13.82 19.01
C ASN A 265 -25.51 15.06 19.35
N ALA A 266 -26.54 14.95 20.20
CA ALA A 266 -27.48 16.04 20.49
C ALA A 266 -26.78 17.30 21.05
N GLU A 267 -25.79 17.11 21.92
CA GLU A 267 -25.01 18.19 22.56
C GLU A 267 -23.64 18.40 21.91
N VAL A 268 -23.33 17.66 20.84
CA VAL A 268 -22.04 17.74 20.13
C VAL A 268 -22.12 18.78 19.00
N PRO A 269 -21.14 19.69 18.85
CA PRO A 269 -21.05 20.61 17.72
C PRO A 269 -21.06 19.88 16.38
N HIS A 270 -21.76 20.44 15.37
CA HIS A 270 -22.01 19.77 14.08
C HIS A 270 -20.72 19.34 13.35
N ASP A 271 -19.64 20.11 13.50
CA ASP A 271 -18.34 19.84 12.88
C ASP A 271 -17.59 18.65 13.51
N LYS A 272 -18.03 18.19 14.70
CA LYS A 272 -17.47 17.07 15.49
C LYS A 272 -18.42 15.89 15.66
N ARG A 273 -19.58 15.89 15.00
CA ARG A 273 -20.54 14.78 15.09
C ARG A 273 -20.04 13.57 14.31
N ILE A 274 -20.19 12.39 14.89
CA ILE A 274 -19.98 11.11 14.21
C ILE A 274 -21.33 10.63 13.72
N GLU A 275 -21.59 10.70 12.42
CA GLU A 275 -22.85 10.30 11.82
C GLU A 275 -22.64 9.10 10.91
N PHE A 276 -23.46 8.07 11.08
CA PHE A 276 -23.39 6.87 10.28
C PHE A 276 -24.24 6.97 9.03
N ARG A 277 -23.74 6.39 7.95
CA ARG A 277 -24.54 5.96 6.80
C ARG A 277 -24.74 4.47 6.90
N MET A 278 -25.95 3.98 6.67
CA MET A 278 -26.26 2.55 6.75
C MET A 278 -27.02 2.05 5.52
N GLY A 279 -26.60 0.89 5.01
CA GLY A 279 -27.23 0.18 3.91
C GLY A 279 -27.65 -1.22 4.34
N ILE A 280 -28.89 -1.63 4.04
CA ILE A 280 -29.39 -2.97 4.37
C ILE A 280 -29.94 -3.66 3.13
N ASN A 281 -29.46 -4.86 2.85
CA ASN A 281 -29.97 -5.70 1.78
C ASN A 281 -30.26 -7.12 2.28
N PHE A 282 -31.19 -7.80 1.62
CA PHE A 282 -31.47 -9.22 1.86
C PHE A 282 -31.27 -9.96 0.54
N GLY A 283 -30.28 -10.85 0.50
CA GLY A 283 -29.86 -11.50 -0.75
C GLY A 283 -29.06 -12.77 -0.50
N GLU A 284 -28.77 -13.49 -1.59
CA GLU A 284 -27.98 -14.71 -1.55
C GLU A 284 -26.53 -14.37 -1.23
N LEU A 285 -26.01 -14.98 -0.17
CA LEU A 285 -24.61 -14.94 0.20
C LEU A 285 -24.04 -16.33 -0.03
N ILE A 286 -22.95 -16.40 -0.78
CA ILE A 286 -22.19 -17.62 -1.00
C ILE A 286 -21.07 -17.63 0.04
N ILE A 287 -21.13 -18.60 0.95
CA ILE A 287 -20.11 -18.81 1.97
C ILE A 287 -19.21 -19.95 1.50
N ASP A 288 -17.94 -19.65 1.25
CA ASP A 288 -16.93 -20.66 0.94
C ASP A 288 -15.67 -20.40 1.78
N GLY A 289 -15.19 -21.41 2.49
CA GLY A 289 -13.95 -21.32 3.29
C GLY A 289 -13.92 -20.26 4.41
N GLY A 290 -15.05 -19.62 4.75
CA GLY A 290 -15.10 -18.49 5.69
C GLY A 290 -15.02 -17.11 5.03
N ASP A 291 -14.91 -17.05 3.71
CA ASP A 291 -15.02 -15.83 2.91
C ASP A 291 -16.44 -15.68 2.34
N PHE A 292 -16.91 -14.44 2.31
CA PHE A 292 -18.28 -14.09 1.96
C PHE A 292 -18.33 -13.46 0.57
N TRP A 293 -18.96 -14.16 -0.38
CA TRP A 293 -19.03 -13.78 -1.79
C TRP A 293 -20.47 -13.57 -2.23
N GLY A 294 -20.70 -12.62 -3.15
CA GLY A 294 -21.97 -12.50 -3.87
C GLY A 294 -22.53 -11.08 -3.97
N ASP A 295 -23.52 -10.94 -4.86
CA ASP A 295 -24.23 -9.69 -5.16
C ASP A 295 -24.79 -9.00 -3.93
N ALA A 296 -25.14 -9.78 -2.88
CA ALA A 296 -25.67 -9.24 -1.63
C ALA A 296 -24.68 -8.28 -0.94
N VAL A 297 -23.38 -8.61 -0.90
CA VAL A 297 -22.34 -7.76 -0.29
C VAL A 297 -22.20 -6.46 -1.09
N ASN A 298 -22.15 -6.57 -2.42
CA ASN A 298 -22.01 -5.44 -3.32
C ASN A 298 -23.22 -4.49 -3.25
N ILE A 299 -24.44 -5.01 -3.27
CA ILE A 299 -25.66 -4.18 -3.14
C ILE A 299 -25.69 -3.47 -1.79
N THR A 300 -25.35 -4.17 -0.70
CA THR A 300 -25.39 -3.62 0.67
C THR A 300 -24.46 -2.41 0.81
N ALA A 301 -23.22 -2.53 0.36
CA ALA A 301 -22.25 -1.44 0.39
C ALA A 301 -22.70 -0.24 -0.49
N ARG A 302 -23.40 -0.49 -1.59
CA ARG A 302 -23.92 0.59 -2.45
C ARG A 302 -25.14 1.30 -1.85
N LEU A 303 -25.99 0.57 -1.13
CA LEU A 303 -27.10 1.17 -0.40
C LEU A 303 -26.59 2.07 0.73
N GLU A 304 -25.52 1.67 1.42
CA GLU A 304 -24.85 2.49 2.44
C GLU A 304 -24.37 3.81 1.83
N ALA A 305 -23.65 3.76 0.71
CA ALA A 305 -23.16 4.95 0.03
C ALA A 305 -24.28 5.92 -0.45
N LEU A 306 -25.51 5.41 -0.64
CA LEU A 306 -26.69 6.20 -1.01
C LEU A 306 -27.41 6.83 0.20
N ALA A 307 -27.11 6.38 1.43
CA ALA A 307 -27.68 6.96 2.63
C ALA A 307 -27.11 8.35 2.89
N GLU A 308 -27.94 9.25 3.40
CA GLU A 308 -27.47 10.53 3.94
C GLU A 308 -26.81 10.30 5.32
N PRO A 309 -25.94 11.21 5.81
CA PRO A 309 -25.42 11.12 7.17
C PRO A 309 -26.56 11.03 8.19
N GLY A 310 -26.52 10.02 9.04
CA GLY A 310 -27.61 9.73 9.98
C GLY A 310 -28.74 8.85 9.41
N GLY A 311 -28.68 8.49 8.13
CA GLY A 311 -29.72 7.82 7.38
C GLY A 311 -29.50 6.32 7.18
N ILE A 312 -30.60 5.62 6.87
CA ILE A 312 -30.62 4.19 6.55
C ILE A 312 -31.31 4.00 5.19
N CYS A 313 -30.61 3.39 4.25
CA CYS A 313 -31.14 2.96 2.95
C CYS A 313 -31.32 1.45 2.93
N VAL A 314 -32.44 0.98 2.40
CA VAL A 314 -32.76 -0.45 2.28
C VAL A 314 -33.19 -0.81 0.87
N SER A 315 -32.95 -2.05 0.46
CA SER A 315 -33.51 -2.57 -0.79
C SER A 315 -35.02 -2.81 -0.68
N GLY A 316 -35.72 -2.85 -1.81
CA GLY A 316 -37.17 -3.09 -1.83
C GLY A 316 -37.60 -4.39 -1.14
N ARG A 317 -36.78 -5.44 -1.22
CA ARG A 317 -37.04 -6.71 -0.52
C ARG A 317 -37.02 -6.57 1.00
N VAL A 318 -36.06 -5.79 1.52
CA VAL A 318 -35.99 -5.48 2.96
C VAL A 318 -37.21 -4.66 3.40
N GLN A 319 -37.65 -3.71 2.57
CA GLN A 319 -38.85 -2.92 2.85
C GLN A 319 -40.10 -3.81 2.92
N GLU A 320 -40.29 -4.69 1.96
CA GLU A 320 -41.42 -5.63 1.90
C GLU A 320 -41.47 -6.54 3.13
N ASP A 321 -40.32 -7.10 3.54
CA ASP A 321 -40.23 -8.01 4.67
C ASP A 321 -40.47 -7.36 6.04
N VAL A 322 -40.27 -6.04 6.13
CA VAL A 322 -40.35 -5.26 7.38
C VAL A 322 -41.64 -4.44 7.46
N LYS A 323 -42.29 -4.16 6.32
CA LYS A 323 -43.53 -3.39 6.25
C LYS A 323 -44.61 -4.01 7.14
N GLY A 324 -45.12 -3.22 8.09
CA GLY A 324 -46.16 -3.65 9.04
C GLY A 324 -45.65 -4.44 10.26
N LYS A 325 -44.34 -4.72 10.37
CA LYS A 325 -43.72 -5.39 11.53
C LYS A 325 -42.99 -4.43 12.47
N LEU A 326 -42.59 -3.26 11.97
CA LEU A 326 -41.93 -2.20 12.72
C LEU A 326 -42.67 -0.86 12.53
N ASP A 327 -42.71 -0.04 13.57
CA ASP A 327 -43.26 1.32 13.51
C ASP A 327 -42.22 2.29 12.93
N ILE A 328 -41.95 2.14 11.63
CA ILE A 328 -40.99 2.95 10.87
C ILE A 328 -41.60 3.37 9.52
N VAL A 329 -41.24 4.56 9.05
CA VAL A 329 -41.73 5.09 7.78
C VAL A 329 -40.68 4.88 6.69
N PHE A 330 -41.09 4.27 5.58
CA PHE A 330 -40.26 4.10 4.39
C PHE A 330 -40.60 5.17 3.35
N GLU A 331 -39.58 5.85 2.84
CA GLU A 331 -39.67 6.80 1.73
C GLU A 331 -39.07 6.16 0.48
N ASP A 332 -39.86 6.06 -0.59
CA ASP A 332 -39.41 5.47 -1.86
C ASP A 332 -38.43 6.42 -2.55
N ALA A 333 -37.21 5.94 -2.78
CA ALA A 333 -36.14 6.66 -3.49
C ALA A 333 -36.03 6.25 -4.98
N GLY A 334 -36.98 5.44 -5.47
CA GLY A 334 -37.06 4.99 -6.86
C GLY A 334 -36.08 3.87 -7.19
N GLU A 335 -36.04 3.51 -8.48
CA GLU A 335 -35.08 2.56 -9.02
C GLU A 335 -33.72 3.23 -9.24
N GLN A 336 -32.67 2.62 -8.67
CA GLN A 336 -31.30 3.07 -8.78
C GLN A 336 -30.50 2.08 -9.63
N GLN A 337 -29.84 2.57 -10.68
CA GLN A 337 -28.89 1.77 -11.45
C GLN A 337 -27.55 1.77 -10.71
N LEU A 338 -27.23 0.66 -10.06
CA LEU A 338 -25.99 0.52 -9.30
C LEU A 338 -24.86 0.07 -10.25
N LYS A 339 -23.66 0.68 -10.11
CA LYS A 339 -22.48 0.35 -10.93
C LYS A 339 -22.17 -1.16 -10.79
N ASN A 340 -22.02 -1.85 -11.93
CA ASN A 340 -21.77 -3.30 -12.03
C ASN A 340 -22.93 -4.20 -11.55
N ILE A 341 -24.16 -3.70 -11.53
CA ILE A 341 -25.37 -4.50 -11.27
C ILE A 341 -26.29 -4.41 -12.47
N ALA A 342 -26.63 -5.56 -13.07
CA ALA A 342 -27.34 -5.62 -14.35
C ALA A 342 -28.80 -5.11 -14.27
N ARG A 343 -29.44 -5.21 -13.09
CA ARG A 343 -30.84 -4.79 -12.89
C ARG A 343 -30.91 -3.58 -11.93
N PRO A 344 -31.76 -2.57 -12.22
CA PRO A 344 -32.04 -1.50 -11.28
C PRO A 344 -32.56 -2.06 -9.95
N VAL A 345 -32.06 -1.53 -8.83
CA VAL A 345 -32.53 -1.90 -7.49
C VAL A 345 -33.41 -0.78 -6.97
N ARG A 346 -34.65 -1.10 -6.56
CA ARG A 346 -35.53 -0.11 -5.92
C ARG A 346 -35.10 0.11 -4.48
N VAL A 347 -34.89 1.36 -4.11
CA VAL A 347 -34.31 1.77 -2.82
C VAL A 347 -35.36 2.51 -1.99
N TYR A 348 -35.38 2.26 -0.68
CA TYR A 348 -36.20 2.98 0.28
C TYR A 348 -35.34 3.57 1.39
N ARG A 349 -35.66 4.77 1.83
CA ARG A 349 -35.04 5.41 3.01
C ARG A 349 -35.92 5.19 4.24
N ILE A 350 -35.32 4.86 5.38
CA ILE A 350 -36.05 4.75 6.65
C ILE A 350 -35.98 6.09 7.39
N ARG A 351 -37.13 6.64 7.75
CA ARG A 351 -37.22 7.80 8.66
C ARG A 351 -37.43 7.32 10.09
N THR A 352 -36.49 7.61 10.98
CA THR A 352 -36.62 7.34 12.41
C THR A 352 -37.41 8.48 13.06
N SER A 353 -38.52 8.13 13.72
CA SER A 353 -39.41 9.11 14.34
C SER A 353 -38.80 9.70 15.62
N SER A 354 -38.24 10.90 15.51
CA SER A 354 -38.18 11.89 16.59
C SER A 354 -38.11 13.33 16.05
N GLY A 355 -39.28 13.87 15.65
CA GLY A 355 -39.65 15.28 15.88
C GLY A 355 -39.70 16.29 14.70
N GLY A 356 -40.87 16.45 14.04
CA GLY A 356 -41.27 17.69 13.34
C GLY A 356 -41.89 17.52 11.93
N PRO A 357 -43.08 18.11 11.61
CA PRO A 357 -43.98 17.65 10.54
C PRO A 357 -43.65 18.13 9.12
N ILE A 358 -44.08 17.30 8.15
CA ILE A 358 -44.06 17.52 6.69
C ILE A 358 -44.94 18.72 6.28
N PRO A 359 -44.48 19.66 5.43
CA PRO A 359 -45.37 20.34 4.51
C PRO A 359 -45.53 19.46 3.27
N ALA A 360 -46.76 19.04 3.03
CA ALA A 360 -47.17 18.32 1.85
C ALA A 360 -46.72 19.06 0.58
N VAL A 361 -46.16 18.32 -0.38
CA VAL A 361 -46.01 18.77 -1.76
C VAL A 361 -47.43 18.92 -2.33
N ILE A 362 -47.97 20.12 -2.22
CA ILE A 362 -49.14 20.52 -3.00
C ILE A 362 -48.65 20.77 -4.43
N GLN A 363 -48.99 19.85 -5.33
CA GLN A 363 -49.04 20.16 -6.75
C GLN A 363 -50.06 21.28 -6.97
N GLN A 364 -49.61 22.46 -7.39
CA GLN A 364 -50.49 23.41 -8.08
C GLN A 364 -49.83 23.93 -9.36
N LYS A 365 -50.49 23.58 -10.48
CA LYS A 365 -50.33 24.19 -11.80
C LYS A 365 -50.55 25.71 -11.73
N PRO A 366 -49.90 26.49 -12.62
CA PRO A 366 -49.98 27.95 -12.58
C PRO A 366 -51.36 28.41 -13.08
N ARG A 367 -52.01 29.30 -12.33
CA ARG A 367 -53.12 30.11 -12.83
C ARG A 367 -52.90 31.58 -12.47
N ALA A 368 -52.85 32.39 -13.51
CA ALA A 368 -52.69 33.83 -13.47
C ALA A 368 -53.86 34.54 -12.77
N ALA A 369 -53.59 35.62 -12.04
CA ALA A 369 -54.06 36.99 -12.36
C ALA A 369 -53.99 37.96 -11.17
N ARG A 370 -53.34 39.11 -11.45
CA ARG A 370 -53.71 40.50 -11.08
C ARG A 370 -53.52 41.05 -9.64
N SER A 371 -52.85 42.20 -9.67
CA SER A 371 -52.79 43.31 -8.70
C SER A 371 -51.87 43.06 -7.49
N ARG A 372 -50.87 43.89 -7.15
CA ARG A 372 -50.73 45.36 -7.26
C ARG A 372 -49.24 45.69 -7.50
N LEU A 373 -48.83 45.95 -8.73
CA LEU A 373 -48.48 47.27 -9.27
C LEU A 373 -48.18 48.36 -8.20
N ARG A 374 -46.89 48.61 -7.93
CA ARG A 374 -46.36 49.99 -7.76
C ARG A 374 -44.83 50.17 -7.65
N TRP A 375 -43.99 49.13 -7.71
CA TRP A 375 -42.53 49.29 -7.52
C TRP A 375 -41.62 48.79 -8.67
N SER A 376 -42.16 48.52 -9.86
CA SER A 376 -41.42 47.82 -10.93
C SER A 376 -40.99 48.66 -12.15
N LEU A 377 -41.06 50.00 -12.12
CA LEU A 377 -40.62 50.83 -13.26
C LEU A 377 -39.12 51.23 -13.22
N ALA A 378 -38.43 51.09 -12.09
CA ALA A 378 -36.99 51.36 -12.01
C ALA A 378 -36.11 50.16 -12.38
N ALA A 379 -36.59 48.93 -12.17
CA ALA A 379 -35.82 47.70 -12.41
C ALA A 379 -35.83 47.25 -13.88
N ALA A 380 -36.83 47.65 -14.67
CA ALA A 380 -36.97 47.21 -16.07
C ALA A 380 -36.00 47.91 -17.03
N ALA A 381 -35.61 49.16 -16.74
CA ALA A 381 -34.64 49.89 -17.57
C ALA A 381 -33.20 49.35 -17.41
N LEU A 382 -32.86 48.83 -16.23
CA LEU A 382 -31.55 48.23 -15.96
C LEU A 382 -31.40 46.84 -16.60
N LEU A 383 -32.49 46.07 -16.69
CA LEU A 383 -32.47 44.72 -17.27
C LEU A 383 -32.31 44.73 -18.79
N VAL A 384 -32.86 45.73 -19.50
CA VAL A 384 -32.76 45.82 -20.97
C VAL A 384 -31.35 46.20 -21.41
N LEU A 385 -30.63 47.00 -20.62
CA LEU A 385 -29.20 47.31 -20.86
C LEU A 385 -28.27 46.12 -20.59
N LEU A 386 -28.62 45.24 -19.64
CA LEU A 386 -27.85 44.04 -19.32
C LEU A 386 -28.12 42.87 -20.28
N LEU A 387 -29.30 42.80 -20.89
CA LEU A 387 -29.66 41.72 -21.82
C LEU A 387 -29.18 41.98 -23.26
N GLY A 388 -29.03 43.24 -23.68
CA GLY A 388 -28.56 43.57 -25.04
C GLY A 388 -27.05 43.39 -25.28
N GLY A 389 -26.22 43.48 -24.23
CA GLY A 389 -24.77 43.28 -24.32
C GLY A 389 -24.30 41.84 -24.12
N GLY A 390 -25.18 40.97 -23.58
CA GLY A 390 -24.84 39.61 -23.19
C GLY A 390 -24.77 38.61 -24.36
N GLU A 391 -25.64 38.74 -25.36
CA GLU A 391 -25.74 37.74 -26.43
C GLU A 391 -24.51 37.71 -27.35
N GLN A 392 -23.89 38.85 -27.65
CA GLN A 392 -22.67 38.91 -28.47
C GLN A 392 -21.42 38.47 -27.70
N LEU A 393 -21.38 38.64 -26.38
CA LEU A 393 -20.29 38.15 -25.54
C LEU A 393 -20.43 36.65 -25.23
N TRP A 394 -21.67 36.14 -25.15
CA TRP A 394 -21.93 34.73 -24.86
C TRP A 394 -21.59 33.81 -26.04
N GLN A 395 -21.82 34.24 -27.28
CA GLN A 395 -21.45 33.45 -28.47
C GLN A 395 -19.93 33.42 -28.73
N SER A 396 -19.16 34.42 -28.29
CA SER A 396 -17.69 34.45 -28.46
C SER A 396 -16.92 33.70 -27.36
N VAL A 397 -17.49 33.59 -26.15
CA VAL A 397 -16.88 32.87 -25.03
C VAL A 397 -17.25 31.38 -25.02
N SER A 398 -18.47 31.01 -25.43
CA SER A 398 -18.93 29.61 -25.41
C SER A 398 -18.30 28.70 -26.47
N GLN A 399 -17.65 29.26 -27.50
CA GLN A 399 -16.85 28.48 -28.45
C GLN A 399 -15.40 28.25 -28.01
N ARG A 400 -14.93 28.84 -26.89
CA ARG A 400 -13.51 28.76 -26.49
C ARG A 400 -13.21 28.03 -25.18
N TYR A 401 -14.18 27.77 -24.30
CA TYR A 401 -13.92 27.01 -23.07
C TYR A 401 -15.09 26.11 -22.67
N SER A 402 -14.94 24.81 -22.92
CA SER A 402 -15.81 23.76 -22.39
C SER A 402 -15.45 23.48 -20.93
N LEU A 403 -16.23 24.03 -19.98
CA LEU A 403 -16.11 23.73 -18.54
C LEU A 403 -16.26 22.24 -18.23
N SER A 404 -16.95 21.46 -19.08
CA SER A 404 -17.09 20.02 -18.92
C SER A 404 -15.83 19.24 -19.32
N GLN A 405 -14.92 19.87 -20.07
CA GLN A 405 -13.59 19.34 -20.34
C GLN A 405 -12.61 19.74 -19.22
N VAL A 406 -12.69 20.98 -18.70
CA VAL A 406 -11.88 21.44 -17.56
C VAL A 406 -12.24 20.69 -16.26
N ILE A 407 -13.52 20.36 -16.02
CA ILE A 407 -13.93 19.56 -14.86
C ILE A 407 -13.53 18.09 -15.04
N ARG A 408 -13.53 17.55 -16.26
CA ARG A 408 -12.98 16.21 -16.55
C ARG A 408 -11.46 16.16 -16.43
N GLU A 409 -10.75 17.20 -16.85
CA GLU A 409 -9.29 17.32 -16.69
C GLU A 409 -8.88 17.60 -15.23
N ALA A 410 -9.74 18.25 -14.44
CA ALA A 410 -9.53 18.49 -13.01
C ALA A 410 -9.95 17.31 -12.10
N GLN A 411 -10.79 16.38 -12.60
CA GLN A 411 -11.23 15.18 -11.88
C GLN A 411 -10.64 13.88 -12.45
N ALA A 412 -9.98 13.92 -13.61
CA ALA A 412 -9.12 12.84 -14.04
C ALA A 412 -7.85 12.88 -13.19
N PRO A 413 -7.47 11.78 -12.51
CA PRO A 413 -6.18 11.73 -11.84
C PRO A 413 -5.10 11.99 -12.91
N ALA A 414 -4.16 12.88 -12.61
CA ALA A 414 -3.00 13.07 -13.47
C ALA A 414 -2.38 11.68 -13.72
N PRO A 415 -2.12 11.30 -14.99
CA PRO A 415 -1.52 10.01 -15.28
C PRO A 415 -0.20 9.92 -14.52
N LEU A 416 -0.04 8.82 -13.76
CA LEU A 416 1.23 8.51 -13.13
C LEU A 416 2.32 8.46 -14.22
N PRO A 417 3.54 8.94 -13.94
CA PRO A 417 4.59 8.99 -14.95
C PRO A 417 4.78 7.64 -15.64
N ASP A 418 5.01 7.63 -16.96
CA ASP A 418 5.36 6.41 -17.72
C ASP A 418 6.69 5.76 -17.28
N LYS A 419 7.38 6.37 -16.31
CA LYS A 419 8.56 5.80 -15.67
C LYS A 419 8.15 4.60 -14.83
N ARG A 420 8.87 3.48 -15.03
CA ARG A 420 8.82 2.29 -14.16
C ARG A 420 9.20 2.72 -12.75
N SER A 421 8.19 2.98 -11.93
CA SER A 421 8.28 3.52 -10.59
C SER A 421 7.58 2.58 -9.63
N ILE A 422 8.23 2.28 -8.50
CA ILE A 422 7.78 1.24 -7.58
C ILE A 422 7.89 1.70 -6.12
N ALA A 423 6.91 1.33 -5.31
CA ALA A 423 6.98 1.36 -3.86
C ALA A 423 6.83 -0.06 -3.31
N VAL A 424 7.63 -0.41 -2.31
CA VAL A 424 7.49 -1.69 -1.59
C VAL A 424 6.87 -1.38 -0.23
N LEU A 425 5.62 -1.77 -0.03
CA LEU A 425 4.96 -1.57 1.26
C LEU A 425 5.54 -2.52 2.32
N PRO A 426 5.50 -2.14 3.61
CA PRO A 426 5.90 -3.00 4.71
C PRO A 426 5.13 -4.32 4.66
N PHE A 427 5.86 -5.43 4.57
CA PHE A 427 5.25 -6.76 4.55
C PHE A 427 4.54 -7.01 5.89
N LEU A 428 3.32 -7.54 5.83
CA LEU A 428 2.53 -7.84 7.01
C LEU A 428 3.12 -9.04 7.77
N ASN A 429 3.40 -8.86 9.06
CA ASN A 429 3.74 -9.98 9.93
C ASN A 429 2.48 -10.80 10.26
N MET A 430 2.42 -12.04 9.76
CA MET A 430 1.36 -13.02 10.02
C MET A 430 1.83 -14.16 10.93
N SER A 431 2.97 -13.97 11.60
CA SER A 431 3.49 -14.88 12.61
C SER A 431 2.71 -14.72 13.92
N SER A 432 2.70 -15.75 14.77
CA SER A 432 2.02 -15.69 16.07
C SER A 432 2.75 -14.82 17.10
N ASP A 433 4.00 -14.46 16.83
CA ASP A 433 4.88 -13.73 17.73
C ASP A 433 5.15 -12.30 17.19
N PRO A 434 4.63 -11.26 17.86
CA PRO A 434 4.90 -9.86 17.51
C PRO A 434 6.38 -9.47 17.61
N GLU A 435 7.21 -10.18 18.38
CA GLU A 435 8.66 -9.90 18.44
C GLU A 435 9.38 -10.19 17.13
N GLN A 436 8.73 -10.87 16.18
CA GLN A 436 9.28 -11.18 14.85
C GLN A 436 9.05 -10.08 13.81
N GLU A 437 8.49 -8.94 14.20
CA GLU A 437 8.24 -7.80 13.32
C GLU A 437 9.52 -7.29 12.62
N TYR A 438 10.68 -7.42 13.28
CA TYR A 438 11.97 -7.06 12.67
C TYR A 438 12.26 -7.84 11.39
N PHE A 439 11.70 -9.05 11.25
CA PHE A 439 11.95 -9.93 10.12
C PHE A 439 11.19 -9.48 8.88
N SER A 440 9.88 -9.20 9.00
CA SER A 440 9.07 -8.66 7.90
C SER A 440 9.55 -7.27 7.48
N ASP A 441 9.94 -6.44 8.44
CA ASP A 441 10.53 -5.13 8.18
C ASP A 441 11.88 -5.26 7.48
N GLY A 442 12.75 -6.16 7.95
CA GLY A 442 14.05 -6.43 7.32
C GLY A 442 13.93 -6.93 5.88
N MET A 443 12.95 -7.80 5.60
CA MET A 443 12.66 -8.24 4.23
C MET A 443 12.22 -7.08 3.33
N THR A 444 11.35 -6.21 3.85
CA THR A 444 10.90 -5.00 3.13
C THR A 444 12.11 -4.10 2.82
N GLU A 445 12.98 -3.86 3.82
CA GLU A 445 14.18 -3.06 3.65
C GLU A 445 15.11 -3.59 2.58
N ASP A 446 15.42 -4.88 2.65
CA ASP A 446 16.36 -5.47 1.72
C ASP A 446 15.81 -5.49 0.30
N LEU A 447 14.50 -5.65 0.11
CA LEU A 447 13.87 -5.56 -1.20
C LEU A 447 13.90 -4.12 -1.76
N ILE A 448 13.61 -3.10 -0.95
CA ILE A 448 13.77 -1.68 -1.34
C ILE A 448 15.22 -1.41 -1.73
N THR A 449 16.16 -1.85 -0.88
CA THR A 449 17.59 -1.67 -1.05
C THR A 449 18.08 -2.33 -2.34
N GLU A 450 17.63 -3.56 -2.63
CA GLU A 450 17.97 -4.30 -3.83
C GLU A 450 17.43 -3.63 -5.10
N LEU A 451 16.14 -3.34 -5.14
CA LEU A 451 15.49 -2.72 -6.29
C LEU A 451 16.03 -1.30 -6.56
N SER A 452 16.43 -0.56 -5.52
CA SER A 452 16.92 0.82 -5.67
C SER A 452 18.19 0.92 -6.53
N ARG A 453 18.98 -0.15 -6.63
CA ARG A 453 20.22 -0.15 -7.43
C ARG A 453 19.98 -0.20 -8.92
N LEU A 454 18.79 -0.63 -9.32
CA LEU A 454 18.47 -0.88 -10.71
C LEU A 454 18.30 0.45 -11.43
N THR A 455 19.18 0.73 -12.38
CA THR A 455 19.17 1.98 -13.15
C THR A 455 17.88 2.19 -13.93
N GLY A 456 17.21 1.10 -14.34
CA GLY A 456 15.94 1.12 -15.08
C GLY A 456 14.68 1.25 -14.22
N LEU A 457 14.80 1.43 -12.90
CA LEU A 457 13.66 1.46 -11.97
C LEU A 457 13.78 2.65 -11.02
N PHE A 458 12.70 3.39 -10.83
CA PHE A 458 12.60 4.43 -9.81
C PHE A 458 11.97 3.85 -8.54
N VAL A 459 12.64 3.93 -7.40
CA VAL A 459 12.21 3.28 -6.16
C VAL A 459 12.01 4.30 -5.06
N ILE A 460 10.86 4.24 -4.40
CA ILE A 460 10.55 5.09 -3.24
C ILE A 460 11.26 4.58 -2.00
N ALA A 461 11.88 5.50 -1.25
CA ALA A 461 12.60 5.19 -0.03
C ALA A 461 11.68 4.68 1.10
N ARG A 462 12.27 3.86 1.98
CA ARG A 462 11.67 3.28 3.18
C ARG A 462 10.75 4.22 3.94
N ASN A 463 11.27 5.38 4.34
CA ASN A 463 10.57 6.27 5.27
C ASN A 463 9.18 6.67 4.74
N SER A 464 9.04 6.74 3.41
CA SER A 464 7.77 7.05 2.79
C SER A 464 6.76 5.92 2.87
N VAL A 465 7.17 4.70 2.53
CA VAL A 465 6.28 3.53 2.51
C VAL A 465 5.89 3.05 3.91
N TYR A 466 6.73 3.28 4.93
CA TYR A 466 6.42 2.88 6.31
C TYR A 466 5.32 3.70 6.98
N THR A 467 4.95 4.86 6.43
CA THR A 467 3.78 5.60 6.92
C THR A 467 2.46 4.87 6.66
N PHE A 468 2.44 3.93 5.72
CA PHE A 468 1.29 3.09 5.40
C PHE A 468 1.24 1.81 6.26
N LYS A 469 2.26 1.55 7.09
CA LYS A 469 2.33 0.34 7.91
C LYS A 469 1.12 0.22 8.84
N GLY A 470 0.47 -0.94 8.80
CA GLY A 470 -0.70 -1.22 9.65
C GLY A 470 -1.95 -0.39 9.33
N ARG A 471 -1.95 0.36 8.24
CA ARG A 471 -3.11 1.13 7.77
C ARG A 471 -3.85 0.35 6.69
N ALA A 472 -5.17 0.30 6.78
CA ALA A 472 -6.01 -0.22 5.70
C ALA A 472 -6.20 0.88 4.64
N ILE A 473 -5.26 0.98 3.69
CA ILE A 473 -5.28 1.99 2.61
C ILE A 473 -5.33 1.26 1.27
N ARG A 474 -6.14 1.78 0.33
CA ARG A 474 -6.24 1.25 -1.03
C ARG A 474 -4.96 1.54 -1.83
N ILE A 475 -4.50 0.58 -2.61
CA ILE A 475 -3.24 0.69 -3.36
C ILE A 475 -3.24 1.87 -4.34
N GLU A 476 -4.38 2.17 -4.96
CA GLU A 476 -4.49 3.31 -5.88
C GLU A 476 -4.33 4.65 -5.15
N GLN A 477 -4.60 4.70 -3.84
CA GLN A 477 -4.31 5.88 -3.03
C GLN A 477 -2.81 5.95 -2.69
N VAL A 478 -2.21 4.84 -2.27
CA VAL A 478 -0.75 4.75 -2.02
C VAL A 478 0.04 5.19 -3.25
N SER A 479 -0.29 4.66 -4.43
CA SER A 479 0.34 5.01 -5.70
C SER A 479 0.25 6.49 -6.03
N ARG A 480 -0.91 7.12 -5.75
CA ARG A 480 -1.10 8.56 -5.98
C ARG A 480 -0.33 9.42 -4.99
N GLU A 481 -0.36 9.08 -3.71
CA GLU A 481 0.35 9.82 -2.66
C GLU A 481 1.87 9.75 -2.83
N LEU A 482 2.39 8.58 -3.22
CA LEU A 482 3.81 8.36 -3.44
C LEU A 482 4.29 8.72 -4.86
N GLY A 483 3.36 8.95 -5.79
CA GLY A 483 3.68 9.24 -7.19
C GLY A 483 4.31 8.07 -7.93
N VAL A 484 3.93 6.83 -7.62
CA VAL A 484 4.46 5.60 -8.23
C VAL A 484 3.41 4.80 -8.97
N ARG A 485 3.79 4.21 -10.10
CA ARG A 485 2.91 3.34 -10.89
C ARG A 485 2.66 2.00 -10.22
N TYR A 486 3.70 1.36 -9.70
CA TYR A 486 3.60 0.00 -9.18
C TYR A 486 3.78 -0.03 -7.66
N VAL A 487 3.07 -0.94 -7.00
CA VAL A 487 3.21 -1.19 -5.57
C VAL A 487 3.41 -2.68 -5.34
N VAL A 488 4.40 -3.00 -4.51
CA VAL A 488 4.60 -4.36 -3.98
C VAL A 488 4.01 -4.41 -2.59
N GLU A 489 3.16 -5.40 -2.34
CA GLU A 489 2.71 -5.74 -1.00
C GLU A 489 2.90 -7.24 -0.74
N GLY A 490 2.85 -7.62 0.52
CA GLY A 490 3.12 -9.00 0.89
C GLY A 490 2.91 -9.27 2.37
N SER A 491 3.05 -10.53 2.73
CA SER A 491 3.01 -10.98 4.11
C SER A 491 4.09 -12.01 4.39
N VAL A 492 4.54 -12.06 5.64
CA VAL A 492 5.52 -13.03 6.12
C VAL A 492 4.97 -13.73 7.33
N ARG A 493 4.98 -15.06 7.32
CA ARG A 493 4.74 -15.91 8.47
C ARG A 493 5.96 -16.79 8.69
N LYS A 494 6.62 -16.59 9.83
CA LYS A 494 7.72 -17.43 10.29
C LYS A 494 7.19 -18.36 11.38
N ALA A 495 7.44 -19.66 11.21
CA ALA A 495 7.11 -20.70 12.17
C ALA A 495 8.28 -21.68 12.27
N ASP A 496 8.93 -21.71 13.43
CA ASP A 496 10.16 -22.46 13.67
C ASP A 496 11.23 -22.19 12.59
N ASN A 497 11.55 -23.19 11.78
CA ASN A 497 12.51 -23.11 10.68
C ASN A 497 11.87 -22.93 9.29
N ARG A 498 10.55 -22.70 9.21
CA ARG A 498 9.84 -22.48 7.94
C ARG A 498 9.38 -21.04 7.78
N LEU A 499 9.50 -20.56 6.55
CA LEU A 499 9.07 -19.25 6.09
C LEU A 499 7.97 -19.42 5.05
N ARG A 500 6.85 -18.75 5.29
CA ARG A 500 5.79 -18.56 4.31
C ARG A 500 5.72 -17.10 3.96
N ILE A 501 5.98 -16.78 2.70
CA ILE A 501 6.00 -15.41 2.20
C ILE A 501 4.98 -15.32 1.06
N THR A 502 4.13 -14.30 1.11
CA THR A 502 3.35 -13.88 -0.05
C THR A 502 3.90 -12.55 -0.53
N ALA A 503 4.03 -12.39 -1.85
CA ALA A 503 4.40 -11.14 -2.47
C ALA A 503 3.58 -10.94 -3.73
N GLN A 504 3.11 -9.72 -3.95
CA GLN A 504 2.35 -9.35 -5.12
C GLN A 504 2.71 -7.95 -5.61
N LEU A 505 2.71 -7.81 -6.93
CA LEU A 505 2.97 -6.58 -7.66
C LEU A 505 1.66 -6.08 -8.26
N ILE A 506 1.30 -4.84 -7.97
CA ILE A 506 0.00 -4.25 -8.32
C ILE A 506 0.25 -3.00 -9.16
N ASP A 507 -0.52 -2.83 -10.25
CA ASP A 507 -0.56 -1.58 -11.01
C ASP A 507 -1.53 -0.61 -10.32
N GLY A 508 -0.99 0.49 -9.79
CA GLY A 508 -1.72 1.51 -9.06
C GLY A 508 -2.71 2.33 -9.89
N ASN A 509 -2.65 2.28 -11.22
CA ASN A 509 -3.65 2.90 -12.08
C ASN A 509 -4.93 2.08 -12.15
N THR A 510 -4.80 0.75 -12.20
CA THR A 510 -5.92 -0.18 -12.46
C THR A 510 -6.38 -0.92 -11.22
N GLY A 511 -5.51 -1.04 -10.20
CA GLY A 511 -5.71 -1.90 -9.04
C GLY A 511 -5.48 -3.39 -9.34
N TYR A 512 -5.04 -3.76 -10.54
CA TYR A 512 -4.84 -5.15 -10.94
C TYR A 512 -3.48 -5.71 -10.50
N HIS A 513 -3.47 -6.99 -10.16
CA HIS A 513 -2.23 -7.74 -9.93
C HIS A 513 -1.52 -7.95 -11.27
N VAL A 514 -0.30 -7.44 -11.38
CA VAL A 514 0.63 -7.75 -12.46
C VAL A 514 1.24 -9.12 -12.25
N TRP A 515 1.51 -9.46 -10.98
CA TRP A 515 2.06 -10.74 -10.57
C TRP A 515 1.74 -10.97 -9.08
N ALA A 516 1.55 -12.23 -8.70
CA ALA A 516 1.46 -12.66 -7.31
C ALA A 516 2.13 -14.01 -7.16
N GLN A 517 2.78 -14.24 -6.03
CA GLN A 517 3.37 -15.53 -5.71
C GLN A 517 3.40 -15.83 -4.22
N TYR A 518 3.31 -17.12 -3.95
CA TYR A 518 3.51 -17.74 -2.66
C TYR A 518 4.84 -18.50 -2.61
N TYR A 519 5.58 -18.31 -1.53
CA TYR A 519 6.82 -18.99 -1.24
C TYR A 519 6.69 -19.76 0.07
N ASP A 520 7.07 -21.03 0.04
CA ASP A 520 7.22 -21.85 1.23
C ASP A 520 8.63 -22.46 1.22
N ARG A 521 9.46 -21.99 2.14
CA ARG A 521 10.90 -22.30 2.20
C ARG A 521 11.36 -22.48 3.64
N GLU A 522 12.59 -22.95 3.80
CA GLU A 522 13.26 -22.95 5.09
C GLU A 522 13.89 -21.57 5.39
N LEU A 523 14.07 -21.25 6.67
CA LEU A 523 14.63 -19.96 7.13
C LEU A 523 16.02 -19.66 6.53
N HIS A 524 16.84 -20.69 6.34
CA HIS A 524 18.18 -20.54 5.75
C HIS A 524 18.16 -20.12 4.28
N ASP A 525 17.02 -20.28 3.59
CA ASP A 525 16.80 -19.91 2.19
C ASP A 525 16.12 -18.53 2.04
N VAL A 526 16.07 -17.72 3.12
CA VAL A 526 15.47 -16.37 3.09
C VAL A 526 16.03 -15.49 1.98
N PHE A 527 17.35 -15.57 1.75
CA PHE A 527 18.03 -14.80 0.71
C PHE A 527 17.66 -15.27 -0.70
N GLY A 528 17.46 -16.58 -0.90
CA GLY A 528 17.00 -17.12 -2.18
C GLY A 528 15.59 -16.63 -2.53
N VAL A 529 14.70 -16.50 -1.55
CA VAL A 529 13.36 -15.94 -1.76
C VAL A 529 13.42 -14.46 -2.15
N GLN A 530 14.27 -13.67 -1.49
CA GLN A 530 14.46 -12.25 -1.83
C GLN A 530 14.97 -12.09 -3.28
N GLU A 531 15.93 -12.92 -3.68
CA GLU A 531 16.44 -12.96 -5.06
C GLU A 531 15.33 -13.30 -6.07
N GLU A 532 14.51 -14.31 -5.78
CA GLU A 532 13.41 -14.70 -6.67
C GLU A 532 12.36 -13.59 -6.81
N ILE A 533 12.00 -12.92 -5.70
CA ILE A 533 11.06 -11.79 -5.71
C ILE A 533 11.61 -10.64 -6.57
N ALA A 534 12.87 -10.24 -6.37
CA ALA A 534 13.48 -9.16 -7.14
C ALA A 534 13.54 -9.46 -8.65
N ARG A 535 13.92 -10.69 -9.02
CA ARG A 535 13.93 -11.14 -10.42
C ARG A 535 12.53 -11.12 -11.03
N ARG A 536 11.52 -11.59 -10.32
CA ARG A 536 10.13 -11.58 -10.85
C ARG A 536 9.57 -10.19 -11.02
N ILE A 537 9.83 -9.28 -10.08
CA ILE A 537 9.45 -7.86 -10.23
C ILE A 537 10.10 -7.28 -11.48
N THR A 538 11.41 -7.48 -11.66
CA THR A 538 12.14 -6.91 -12.80
C THR A 538 11.71 -7.51 -14.14
N SER A 539 11.44 -8.81 -14.20
CA SER A 539 10.86 -9.48 -15.37
C SER A 539 9.45 -8.97 -15.69
N ALA A 540 8.55 -8.93 -14.70
CA ALA A 540 7.16 -8.47 -14.88
C ALA A 540 7.07 -7.01 -15.35
N LEU A 541 8.01 -6.17 -14.90
CA LEU A 541 8.09 -4.76 -15.30
C LEU A 541 8.94 -4.54 -16.57
N ALA A 542 9.45 -5.62 -17.18
CA ALA A 542 10.35 -5.62 -18.32
C ALA A 542 11.55 -4.66 -18.15
N VAL A 543 12.09 -4.56 -16.93
CA VAL A 543 13.21 -3.66 -16.58
C VAL A 543 14.43 -4.04 -17.42
N LYS A 544 15.02 -3.06 -18.10
CA LYS A 544 16.27 -3.28 -18.84
C LYS A 544 17.41 -3.28 -17.83
N LEU A 545 18.03 -4.43 -17.63
CA LEU A 545 19.16 -4.63 -16.73
C LEU A 545 20.47 -4.60 -17.53
N THR A 546 21.52 -4.06 -16.92
CA THR A 546 22.91 -4.28 -17.34
C THR A 546 23.31 -5.73 -17.04
N LYS A 547 24.39 -6.21 -17.69
CA LYS A 547 24.89 -7.57 -17.47
C LYS A 547 25.33 -7.80 -16.03
N GLU A 548 25.91 -6.77 -15.41
CA GLU A 548 26.34 -6.79 -14.03
C GLU A 548 25.15 -6.82 -13.06
N GLU A 549 24.13 -5.99 -13.28
CA GLU A 549 22.88 -6.01 -12.50
C GLU A 549 22.21 -7.39 -12.60
N GLU A 550 22.05 -7.94 -13.80
CA GLU A 550 21.44 -9.27 -13.99
C GLU A 550 22.23 -10.39 -13.29
N LYS A 551 23.57 -10.37 -13.40
CA LYS A 551 24.44 -11.40 -12.82
C LYS A 551 24.46 -11.38 -11.29
N ASN A 552 24.36 -10.21 -10.68
CA ASN A 552 24.56 -10.03 -9.24
C ASN A 552 23.29 -9.65 -8.48
N MET A 553 22.14 -9.58 -9.15
CA MET A 553 20.83 -9.38 -8.54
C MET A 553 20.51 -10.44 -7.48
N GLY A 554 20.01 -9.97 -6.35
CA GLY A 554 19.55 -10.80 -5.23
C GLY A 554 20.66 -11.41 -4.39
N ARG A 555 21.92 -11.05 -4.64
CA ARG A 555 23.02 -11.49 -3.76
C ARG A 555 22.85 -10.91 -2.36
N PRO A 556 22.93 -11.75 -1.31
CA PRO A 556 22.76 -11.27 0.04
C PRO A 556 23.96 -10.45 0.52
N TYR A 557 23.72 -9.52 1.44
CA TYR A 557 24.74 -8.68 2.08
C TYR A 557 25.65 -9.42 3.05
N THR A 558 25.21 -10.59 3.49
CA THR A 558 25.93 -11.51 4.36
C THR A 558 25.48 -12.91 4.02
N SER A 559 26.38 -13.89 4.10
CA SER A 559 26.02 -15.32 4.00
C SER A 559 25.60 -15.91 5.33
N ASN A 560 25.60 -15.12 6.41
CA ASN A 560 25.29 -15.56 7.77
C ASN A 560 23.92 -15.00 8.22
N PRO A 561 22.84 -15.83 8.22
CA PRO A 561 21.50 -15.39 8.62
C PRO A 561 21.42 -14.86 10.05
N VAL A 562 22.30 -15.34 10.95
CA VAL A 562 22.33 -14.88 12.35
C VAL A 562 22.96 -13.49 12.45
N ALA A 563 24.02 -13.22 11.67
CA ALA A 563 24.60 -11.88 11.57
C ALA A 563 23.57 -10.89 11.00
N TRP A 564 22.82 -11.30 9.99
CA TRP A 564 21.71 -10.54 9.40
C TRP A 564 20.62 -10.21 10.44
N GLU A 565 20.20 -11.18 11.26
CA GLU A 565 19.22 -10.96 12.33
C GLU A 565 19.70 -9.90 13.32
N TYR A 566 20.94 -10.00 13.82
CA TYR A 566 21.50 -9.00 14.73
C TYR A 566 21.55 -7.61 14.10
N PHE A 567 21.93 -7.54 12.82
CA PHE A 567 21.93 -6.29 12.06
C PHE A 567 20.54 -5.67 11.99
N MET A 568 19.50 -6.44 11.66
CA MET A 568 18.12 -5.93 11.55
C MET A 568 17.58 -5.42 12.88
N ARG A 569 17.81 -6.15 13.97
CA ARG A 569 17.44 -5.70 15.32
C ARG A 569 18.17 -4.42 15.72
N GLY A 570 19.47 -4.32 15.40
CA GLY A 570 20.26 -3.10 15.62
C GLY A 570 19.74 -1.90 14.83
N ALA A 571 19.37 -2.11 13.56
CA ALA A 571 18.85 -1.05 12.69
C ALA A 571 17.51 -0.48 13.19
N GLU A 572 16.63 -1.31 13.74
CA GLU A 572 15.38 -0.88 14.39
C GLU A 572 15.64 0.04 15.59
N LEU A 573 16.54 -0.37 16.50
CA LEU A 573 16.91 0.44 17.67
C LEU A 573 17.59 1.75 17.27
N TYR A 574 18.53 1.70 16.32
CA TYR A 574 19.23 2.88 15.82
C TYR A 574 18.27 3.98 15.33
N ARG A 575 17.17 3.60 14.66
CA ARG A 575 16.17 4.54 14.14
C ARG A 575 15.41 5.29 15.23
N ARG A 576 15.34 4.78 16.47
CA ARG A 576 14.66 5.46 17.59
C ARG A 576 15.40 6.70 18.08
N PHE A 577 16.68 6.84 17.74
CA PHE A 577 17.48 8.04 17.99
C PHE A 577 17.51 8.47 19.48
N THR A 578 17.75 7.52 20.38
CA THR A 578 17.97 7.80 21.81
C THR A 578 19.36 7.33 22.26
N PRO A 579 19.96 7.94 23.30
CA PRO A 579 21.26 7.49 23.80
C PRO A 579 21.26 6.01 24.21
N LYS A 580 20.18 5.55 24.85
CA LYS A 580 20.02 4.17 25.30
C LYS A 580 19.92 3.22 24.11
N ASP A 581 19.03 3.50 23.17
CA ASP A 581 18.81 2.64 22.00
C ASP A 581 20.04 2.63 21.09
N ASN A 582 20.77 3.74 20.98
CA ASN A 582 22.01 3.82 20.20
C ASN A 582 23.13 2.93 20.78
N ALA A 583 23.26 2.89 22.11
CA ALA A 583 24.21 2.02 22.78
C ALA A 583 23.85 0.54 22.63
N GLU A 584 22.55 0.20 22.72
CA GLU A 584 22.08 -1.17 22.51
C GLU A 584 22.23 -1.62 21.04
N ALA A 585 21.89 -0.75 20.09
CA ALA A 585 22.10 -0.98 18.66
C ALA A 585 23.56 -1.28 18.35
N ARG A 586 24.49 -0.51 18.94
CA ARG A 586 25.95 -0.72 18.80
C ARG A 586 26.35 -2.14 19.18
N SER A 587 25.91 -2.63 20.34
CA SER A 587 26.22 -3.99 20.78
C SER A 587 25.67 -5.07 19.85
N LEU A 588 24.54 -4.81 19.17
CA LEU A 588 24.00 -5.74 18.17
C LEU A 588 24.83 -5.72 16.88
N PHE A 589 25.29 -4.56 16.42
CA PHE A 589 26.18 -4.46 15.25
C PHE A 589 27.55 -5.09 15.51
N GLU A 590 28.10 -4.93 16.71
CA GLU A 590 29.34 -5.60 17.11
C GLU A 590 29.19 -7.14 17.09
N LYS A 591 28.04 -7.66 17.53
CA LYS A 591 27.71 -9.09 17.41
C LYS A 591 27.60 -9.53 15.95
N ALA A 592 26.91 -8.76 15.10
CA ALA A 592 26.82 -9.06 13.68
C ALA A 592 28.21 -9.15 13.03
N ILE A 593 29.09 -8.19 13.32
CA ILE A 593 30.49 -8.17 12.82
C ILE A 593 31.30 -9.35 13.36
N SER A 594 31.10 -9.75 14.62
CA SER A 594 31.80 -10.91 15.18
C SER A 594 31.43 -12.23 14.49
N LEU A 595 30.22 -12.30 13.93
CA LEU A 595 29.69 -13.46 13.20
C LEU A 595 30.03 -13.42 11.70
N ASP A 596 30.14 -12.22 11.12
CA ASP A 596 30.58 -11.99 9.76
C ASP A 596 31.47 -10.72 9.67
N PRO A 597 32.81 -10.88 9.75
CA PRO A 597 33.76 -9.77 9.68
C PRO A 597 33.81 -9.04 8.33
N GLU A 598 33.20 -9.58 7.27
CA GLU A 598 33.14 -8.94 5.94
C GLU A 598 31.82 -8.19 5.74
N PHE A 599 30.93 -8.14 6.74
CA PHE A 599 29.62 -7.50 6.65
C PHE A 599 29.70 -5.96 6.65
N SER A 600 30.01 -5.38 5.49
CA SER A 600 30.25 -3.94 5.30
C SER A 600 29.14 -3.03 5.87
N ARG A 601 27.85 -3.36 5.67
CA ARG A 601 26.73 -2.57 6.20
C ARG A 601 26.74 -2.46 7.72
N ALA A 602 27.14 -3.52 8.43
CA ALA A 602 27.25 -3.50 9.88
C ALA A 602 28.32 -2.51 10.36
N TYR A 603 29.48 -2.45 9.67
CA TYR A 603 30.50 -1.43 9.93
C TYR A 603 30.01 -0.01 9.65
N ALA A 604 29.24 0.19 8.56
CA ALA A 604 28.70 1.50 8.19
C ALA A 604 27.78 2.03 9.30
N ILE A 605 26.82 1.24 9.77
CA ILE A 605 25.89 1.69 10.82
C ILE A 605 26.59 1.76 12.18
N LEU A 606 27.55 0.87 12.47
CA LEU A 606 28.39 1.00 13.68
C LEU A 606 29.10 2.36 13.72
N ALA A 607 29.68 2.80 12.60
CA ALA A 607 30.24 4.15 12.48
C ALA A 607 29.21 5.24 12.78
N ALA A 608 27.99 5.08 12.28
CA ALA A 608 26.88 5.99 12.52
C ALA A 608 26.51 6.08 14.00
N THR A 609 26.55 4.96 14.75
CA THR A 609 26.29 4.97 16.20
C THR A 609 27.34 5.77 16.97
N HIS A 610 28.62 5.62 16.62
CA HIS A 610 29.72 6.36 17.25
C HIS A 610 29.68 7.85 16.89
N ARG A 611 29.31 8.16 15.64
CA ARG A 611 29.07 9.55 15.21
C ARG A 611 27.92 10.20 15.98
N GLN A 612 26.81 9.49 16.19
CA GLN A 612 25.70 10.00 17.01
C GLN A 612 26.14 10.25 18.46
N ASP A 613 26.94 9.37 19.06
CA ASP A 613 27.48 9.57 20.40
C ASP A 613 28.35 10.82 20.50
N SER A 614 29.21 11.05 19.52
CA SER A 614 30.07 12.25 19.45
C SER A 614 29.25 13.52 19.25
N ASN A 615 28.43 13.56 18.19
CA ASN A 615 27.64 14.75 17.82
C ASN A 615 26.58 15.10 18.87
N GLY A 616 25.92 14.07 19.44
CA GLY A 616 24.92 14.22 20.48
C GLY A 616 25.49 14.47 21.87
N ARG A 617 26.81 14.37 22.05
CA ARG A 617 27.51 14.34 23.34
C ARG A 617 26.91 13.32 24.32
N TRP A 618 26.56 12.15 23.80
CA TRP A 618 26.05 11.04 24.61
C TRP A 618 27.19 10.23 25.25
N SER A 619 28.40 10.34 24.71
CA SER A 619 29.62 9.81 25.31
C SER A 619 30.29 10.81 26.25
N LYS A 620 30.95 10.30 27.30
CA LYS A 620 31.85 11.06 28.17
C LYS A 620 33.16 11.45 27.47
N ASP A 621 33.48 10.78 26.37
CA ASP A 621 34.65 11.03 25.51
C ASP A 621 34.22 11.11 24.04
N PRO A 622 33.78 12.31 23.59
CA PRO A 622 33.34 12.54 22.20
C PRO A 622 34.46 12.36 21.17
N GLN A 623 35.72 12.67 21.53
CA GLN A 623 36.88 12.57 20.64
C GLN A 623 37.17 11.10 20.29
N THR A 624 37.22 10.22 21.29
CA THR A 624 37.38 8.78 21.02
C THR A 624 36.21 8.24 20.18
N SER A 625 34.99 8.74 20.43
CA SER A 625 33.81 8.34 19.64
C SER A 625 33.92 8.79 18.18
N GLU A 626 34.44 9.98 17.91
CA GLU A 626 34.71 10.47 16.56
C GLU A 626 35.78 9.63 15.84
N GLU A 627 36.87 9.26 16.52
CA GLU A 627 37.92 8.41 15.97
C GLU A 627 37.42 7.00 15.62
N LEU A 628 36.59 6.41 16.50
CA LEU A 628 35.94 5.13 16.25
C LEU A 628 34.98 5.22 15.06
N ALA A 629 34.18 6.29 14.98
CA ALA A 629 33.31 6.52 13.83
C ALA A 629 34.09 6.56 12.52
N TYR A 630 35.20 7.28 12.47
CA TYR A 630 36.06 7.36 11.30
C TYR A 630 36.65 6.01 10.92
N ARG A 631 37.21 5.27 11.90
CA ARG A 631 37.81 3.94 11.66
C ARG A 631 36.79 2.94 11.11
N MET A 632 35.58 2.91 11.68
CA MET A 632 34.53 1.99 11.25
C MET A 632 33.99 2.37 9.86
N ALA A 633 33.82 3.66 9.57
CA ALA A 633 33.37 4.13 8.26
C ALA A 633 34.42 3.83 7.17
N GLN A 634 35.71 4.01 7.46
CA GLN A 634 36.79 3.61 6.54
C GLN A 634 36.75 2.10 6.25
N LYS A 635 36.57 1.28 7.30
CA LYS A 635 36.47 -0.17 7.13
C LYS A 635 35.25 -0.57 6.30
N ALA A 636 34.11 0.07 6.52
CA ALA A 636 32.90 -0.16 5.73
C ALA A 636 33.15 0.10 4.24
N VAL A 637 33.79 1.23 3.89
CA VAL A 637 34.14 1.57 2.50
C VAL A 637 35.15 0.58 1.92
N GLU A 638 36.17 0.19 2.69
CA GLU A 638 37.16 -0.81 2.26
C GLU A 638 36.48 -2.13 1.87
N LEU A 639 35.58 -2.64 2.72
CA LEU A 639 34.84 -3.88 2.49
C LEU A 639 33.85 -3.74 1.31
N ALA A 640 33.06 -2.66 1.28
CA ALA A 640 32.11 -2.42 0.20
C ALA A 640 32.79 -2.30 -1.17
N ARG A 641 34.00 -1.75 -1.21
CA ARG A 641 34.80 -1.68 -2.45
C ARG A 641 35.28 -3.05 -2.95
N LYS A 642 35.31 -4.08 -2.11
CA LYS A 642 35.65 -5.46 -2.53
C LYS A 642 34.45 -6.24 -3.09
N GLU A 643 33.23 -5.76 -2.86
CA GLU A 643 32.02 -6.40 -3.37
C GLU A 643 31.96 -6.39 -4.91
N LEU A 644 31.21 -7.32 -5.49
CA LEU A 644 30.98 -7.39 -6.93
C LEU A 644 30.11 -6.21 -7.42
N GLU A 645 30.26 -5.81 -8.68
CA GLU A 645 29.43 -4.74 -9.27
C GLU A 645 28.00 -5.25 -9.59
N PRO A 646 26.93 -4.46 -9.35
CA PRO A 646 26.95 -3.18 -8.66
C PRO A 646 27.28 -3.38 -7.17
N LYS A 647 28.21 -2.59 -6.61
CA LYS A 647 28.70 -2.73 -5.22
C LYS A 647 27.60 -2.39 -4.21
N PRO A 648 26.91 -3.39 -3.64
CA PRO A 648 25.61 -3.17 -3.04
C PRO A 648 25.65 -2.34 -1.75
N SER A 649 26.70 -2.47 -0.95
CA SER A 649 26.87 -1.76 0.32
C SER A 649 27.58 -0.42 0.19
N LEU A 650 28.17 -0.13 -0.98
CA LEU A 650 29.05 1.04 -1.16
C LEU A 650 28.32 2.38 -0.96
N PRO A 651 27.10 2.62 -1.49
CA PRO A 651 26.39 3.87 -1.22
C PRO A 651 26.19 4.14 0.28
N TYR A 652 25.84 3.10 1.05
CA TYR A 652 25.65 3.20 2.51
C TYR A 652 26.97 3.49 3.24
N ALA A 653 28.05 2.83 2.85
CA ALA A 653 29.37 3.08 3.42
C ALA A 653 29.86 4.51 3.10
N LEU A 654 29.62 4.98 1.87
CA LEU A 654 29.94 6.33 1.41
C LEU A 654 29.12 7.40 2.14
N GLU A 655 27.85 7.13 2.40
CA GLU A 655 27.00 8.01 3.22
C GLU A 655 27.61 8.21 4.61
N GLN A 656 27.94 7.11 5.29
CA GLN A 656 28.42 7.17 6.67
C GLN A 656 29.82 7.78 6.77
N ILE A 657 30.74 7.49 5.84
CA ILE A 657 32.05 8.18 5.82
C ILE A 657 31.88 9.66 5.49
N GLY A 658 30.98 10.04 4.58
CA GLY A 658 30.74 11.44 4.22
C GLY A 658 30.20 12.23 5.41
N TRP A 659 29.29 11.65 6.19
CA TRP A 659 28.84 12.23 7.46
C TRP A 659 29.98 12.42 8.45
N VAL A 660 30.86 11.42 8.61
CA VAL A 660 32.01 11.56 9.52
C VAL A 660 32.94 12.66 9.03
N LEU A 661 33.35 12.63 7.75
CA LEU A 661 34.25 13.60 7.13
C LEU A 661 33.73 15.04 7.27
N LEU A 662 32.41 15.25 7.16
CA LEU A 662 31.78 16.54 7.36
C LEU A 662 32.11 17.13 8.74
N TYR A 663 31.93 16.37 9.82
CA TYR A 663 32.22 16.83 11.18
C TYR A 663 33.72 16.91 11.49
N ARG A 664 34.58 16.31 10.65
CA ARG A 664 36.04 16.49 10.69
C ARG A 664 36.52 17.69 9.86
N GLU A 665 35.61 18.58 9.44
CA GLU A 665 35.88 19.75 8.60
C GLU A 665 36.47 19.40 7.21
N LYS A 666 36.34 18.14 6.75
CA LYS A 666 36.83 17.64 5.46
C LYS A 666 35.74 17.72 4.38
N HIS A 667 35.24 18.93 4.13
CA HIS A 667 34.06 19.16 3.29
C HIS A 667 34.16 18.63 1.87
N GLU A 668 35.31 18.78 1.23
CA GLU A 668 35.48 18.35 -0.16
C GLU A 668 35.50 16.81 -0.28
N GLU A 669 36.17 16.12 0.66
CA GLU A 669 36.11 14.65 0.74
C GLU A 669 34.69 14.16 1.04
N ALA A 670 33.96 14.85 1.93
CA ALA A 670 32.56 14.54 2.24
C ALA A 670 31.64 14.74 1.02
N ARG A 671 31.85 15.81 0.25
CA ARG A 671 31.11 16.10 -0.98
C ARG A 671 31.33 15.02 -2.04
N GLN A 672 32.58 14.61 -2.23
CA GLN A 672 32.95 13.54 -3.15
C GLN A 672 32.31 12.19 -2.76
N ALA A 673 32.29 11.86 -1.46
CA ALA A 673 31.62 10.67 -0.98
C ALA A 673 30.11 10.68 -1.26
N ALA A 674 29.45 11.82 -1.02
CA ALA A 674 28.02 11.97 -1.29
C ALA A 674 27.69 11.89 -2.80
N GLU A 675 28.51 12.52 -3.63
CA GLU A 675 28.40 12.47 -5.10
C GLU A 675 28.60 11.04 -5.62
N GLU A 676 29.64 10.33 -5.16
CA GLU A 676 29.86 8.93 -5.53
C GLU A 676 28.70 8.03 -5.08
N ALA A 677 28.16 8.23 -3.87
CA ALA A 677 27.03 7.43 -3.37
C ALA A 677 25.81 7.52 -4.29
N VAL A 678 25.48 8.73 -4.74
CA VAL A 678 24.36 8.99 -5.66
C VAL A 678 24.66 8.47 -7.07
N GLN A 679 25.91 8.60 -7.56
CA GLN A 679 26.30 8.04 -8.86
C GLN A 679 26.19 6.51 -8.88
N ARG A 680 26.46 5.85 -7.75
CA ARG A 680 26.35 4.39 -7.61
C ARG A 680 24.91 3.92 -7.41
N ASN A 681 24.06 4.74 -6.81
CA ASN A 681 22.64 4.47 -6.64
C ASN A 681 21.83 5.76 -6.75
N HIS A 682 21.23 5.99 -7.93
CA HIS A 682 20.45 7.19 -8.22
C HIS A 682 19.13 7.25 -7.43
N ASN A 683 18.65 6.13 -6.87
CA ASN A 683 17.46 6.12 -6.01
C ASN A 683 17.79 6.37 -4.52
N TYR A 684 19.06 6.55 -4.16
CA TYR A 684 19.47 6.64 -2.77
C TYR A 684 19.25 8.03 -2.17
N ALA A 685 18.05 8.26 -1.64
CA ALA A 685 17.61 9.53 -1.07
C ALA A 685 18.57 10.11 -0.01
N ASP A 686 19.13 9.26 0.86
CA ASP A 686 20.03 9.71 1.93
C ASP A 686 21.39 10.18 1.41
N GLY A 687 21.83 9.69 0.25
CA GLY A 687 23.00 10.24 -0.46
C GLY A 687 22.80 11.69 -0.89
N TYR A 688 21.61 12.01 -1.45
CA TYR A 688 21.24 13.40 -1.79
C TYR A 688 21.08 14.26 -0.53
N ALA A 689 20.53 13.72 0.56
CA ALA A 689 20.37 14.44 1.82
C ALA A 689 21.73 14.79 2.45
N LEU A 690 22.68 13.86 2.44
CA LEU A 690 24.08 14.11 2.83
C LEU A 690 24.69 15.20 1.93
N TRP A 691 24.55 15.08 0.60
CA TRP A 691 25.12 16.06 -0.33
C TRP A 691 24.57 17.46 -0.07
N ALA A 692 23.26 17.59 0.11
CA ALA A 692 22.63 18.84 0.50
C ALA A 692 23.26 19.41 1.77
N HIS A 693 23.43 18.59 2.81
CA HIS A 693 23.97 19.07 4.09
C HIS A 693 25.45 19.47 4.01
N VAL A 694 26.27 18.74 3.25
CA VAL A 694 27.66 19.13 2.98
C VAL A 694 27.71 20.50 2.29
N LEU A 695 26.84 20.73 1.29
CA LEU A 695 26.77 22.01 0.58
C LEU A 695 26.34 23.19 1.48
N ILE A 696 25.52 22.94 2.50
CA ILE A 696 25.16 23.97 3.50
C ILE A 696 26.41 24.43 4.25
N TYR A 697 27.24 23.51 4.72
CA TYR A 697 28.47 23.84 5.44
C TYR A 697 29.57 24.41 4.54
N MET A 698 29.53 24.11 3.24
CA MET A 698 30.34 24.78 2.22
C MET A 698 29.78 26.14 1.79
N GLU A 699 28.74 26.65 2.45
CA GLU A 699 28.14 27.98 2.18
C GLU A 699 27.54 28.10 0.77
N LYS A 700 27.00 26.99 0.25
CA LYS A 700 26.34 26.88 -1.06
C LYS A 700 24.85 26.57 -0.91
N PRO A 701 24.04 27.46 -0.30
CA PRO A 701 22.67 27.15 0.09
C PRO A 701 21.74 26.89 -1.10
N GLU A 702 21.93 27.55 -2.24
CA GLU A 702 21.13 27.33 -3.44
C GLU A 702 21.34 25.92 -4.03
N GLU A 703 22.60 25.47 -4.07
CA GLU A 703 22.92 24.11 -4.49
C GLU A 703 22.39 23.08 -3.50
N ALA A 704 22.49 23.37 -2.20
CA ALA A 704 21.96 22.53 -1.14
C ALA A 704 20.44 22.34 -1.24
N LEU A 705 19.68 23.41 -1.51
CA LEU A 705 18.23 23.34 -1.68
C LEU A 705 17.82 22.51 -2.91
N ARG A 706 18.58 22.59 -4.02
CA ARG A 706 18.37 21.72 -5.18
C ARG A 706 18.58 20.24 -4.83
N LYS A 707 19.68 19.91 -4.15
CA LYS A 707 19.95 18.53 -3.69
C LYS A 707 18.94 18.04 -2.66
N SER A 708 18.46 18.92 -1.79
CA SER A 708 17.37 18.59 -0.87
C SER A 708 16.07 18.28 -1.60
N GLN A 709 15.76 18.99 -2.69
CA GLN A 709 14.58 18.70 -3.50
C GLN A 709 14.69 17.36 -4.24
N GLU A 710 15.88 17.00 -4.71
CA GLU A 710 16.16 15.66 -5.27
C GLU A 710 15.94 14.58 -4.18
N ALA A 711 16.47 14.77 -2.96
CA ALA A 711 16.23 13.84 -1.86
C ALA A 711 14.74 13.65 -1.55
N ILE A 712 13.95 14.73 -1.54
CA ILE A 712 12.49 14.69 -1.33
C ILE A 712 11.79 13.95 -2.46
N ALA A 713 12.24 14.08 -3.71
CA ALA A 713 11.64 13.35 -4.83
C ALA A 713 11.76 11.83 -4.64
N HIS A 714 12.87 11.34 -4.09
CA HIS A 714 13.09 9.91 -3.80
C HIS A 714 12.45 9.46 -2.47
N ASN A 715 12.09 10.40 -1.59
CA ASN A 715 11.50 10.14 -0.28
C ASN A 715 10.42 11.20 0.03
N PRO A 716 9.24 11.15 -0.62
CA PRO A 716 8.23 12.20 -0.54
C PRO A 716 7.63 12.39 0.85
N ILE A 717 7.54 11.33 1.65
CA ILE A 717 7.17 11.40 3.07
C ILE A 717 8.46 11.21 3.89
N TYR A 718 9.21 12.31 3.97
CA TYR A 718 10.55 12.35 4.52
C TYR A 718 10.59 12.64 6.04
N PRO A 719 11.66 12.18 6.72
CA PRO A 719 11.88 12.42 8.14
C PRO A 719 12.19 13.89 8.46
N PHE A 720 12.00 14.28 9.72
CA PHE A 720 12.13 15.66 10.20
C PHE A 720 13.45 16.36 9.86
N PHE A 721 14.55 15.62 9.67
CA PHE A 721 15.86 16.20 9.43
C PHE A 721 16.01 16.82 8.03
N TYR A 722 15.17 16.46 7.06
CA TYR A 722 15.16 17.12 5.74
C TYR A 722 14.64 18.56 5.86
N ASP A 723 13.57 18.77 6.64
CA ASP A 723 13.06 20.12 6.94
C ASP A 723 14.11 20.93 7.71
N TYR A 724 14.82 20.30 8.65
CA TYR A 724 15.95 20.93 9.34
C TYR A 724 17.04 21.39 8.37
N HIS A 725 17.52 20.52 7.47
CA HIS A 725 18.55 20.89 6.49
C HIS A 725 18.08 22.04 5.59
N ARG A 726 16.82 22.03 5.13
CA ARG A 726 16.26 23.15 4.35
C ARG A 726 16.22 24.44 5.15
N GLY A 727 15.75 24.38 6.40
CA GLY A 727 15.75 25.51 7.31
C GLY A 727 17.14 26.09 7.55
N GLN A 728 18.12 25.22 7.75
CA GLN A 728 19.53 25.60 7.88
C GLN A 728 20.07 26.24 6.59
N ALA A 729 19.76 25.67 5.42
CA ALA A 729 20.18 26.23 4.13
C ALA A 729 19.62 27.64 3.92
N TYR A 730 18.34 27.86 4.22
CA TYR A 730 17.73 29.19 4.14
C TYR A 730 18.32 30.18 5.15
N TYR A 731 18.62 29.74 6.38
CA TYR A 731 19.31 30.56 7.36
C TYR A 731 20.69 31.02 6.84
N VAL A 732 21.49 30.07 6.34
CA VAL A 732 22.80 30.35 5.74
C VAL A 732 22.67 31.33 4.58
N TRP A 733 21.67 31.13 3.71
CA TRP A 733 21.41 32.03 2.60
C TRP A 733 21.04 33.45 3.06
N GLY A 734 20.24 33.55 4.13
CA GLY A 734 19.88 34.82 4.76
C GLY A 734 21.11 35.56 5.27
N VAL A 735 21.99 34.87 6.01
CA VAL A 735 23.25 35.44 6.52
C VAL A 735 24.11 35.99 5.39
N LEU A 736 24.42 35.16 4.38
CA LEU A 736 25.26 35.53 3.23
C LEU A 736 24.69 36.68 2.38
N THR A 737 23.36 36.86 2.42
CA THR A 737 22.69 37.92 1.65
C THR A 737 22.50 39.21 2.46
N SER A 738 22.53 39.13 3.79
CA SER A 738 22.14 40.23 4.69
C SER A 738 22.90 41.53 4.49
N ALA A 739 24.18 41.47 4.10
CA ALA A 739 24.98 42.65 3.83
C ALA A 739 24.65 43.34 2.48
N LYS A 740 24.15 42.57 1.51
CA LYS A 740 23.89 43.04 0.14
C LYS A 740 22.44 43.43 -0.07
N ASP A 741 21.52 42.64 0.48
CA ASP A 741 20.07 42.79 0.30
C ASP A 741 19.35 42.33 1.59
N PRO A 742 19.09 43.28 2.52
CA PRO A 742 18.43 42.97 3.79
C PRO A 742 16.99 42.45 3.63
N ASP A 743 16.24 42.93 2.64
CA ASP A 743 14.85 42.51 2.43
C ASP A 743 14.79 41.08 1.92
N ALA A 744 15.63 40.73 0.95
CA ALA A 744 15.73 39.37 0.48
C ALA A 744 16.35 38.44 1.55
N ALA A 745 17.22 38.94 2.43
CA ALA A 745 17.71 38.17 3.57
C ALA A 745 16.58 37.87 4.56
N ARG A 746 15.71 38.84 4.84
CA ARG A 746 14.53 38.65 5.69
C ARG A 746 13.60 37.56 5.16
N GLN A 747 13.27 37.58 3.87
CA GLN A 747 12.45 36.54 3.25
C GLN A 747 13.07 35.13 3.39
N ARG A 748 14.39 35.03 3.28
CA ARG A 748 15.10 33.76 3.50
C ARG A 748 15.02 33.30 4.96
N PHE A 749 15.13 34.21 5.92
CA PHE A 749 14.92 33.87 7.33
C PHE A 749 13.47 33.45 7.62
N GLU A 750 12.47 34.03 6.96
CA GLU A 750 11.06 33.60 7.08
C GLU A 750 10.87 32.17 6.53
N GLU A 751 11.46 31.82 5.38
CA GLU A 751 11.45 30.44 4.90
C GLU A 751 12.26 29.49 5.81
N ALA A 752 13.35 29.96 6.41
CA ALA A 752 14.10 29.19 7.40
C ALA A 752 13.21 28.84 8.61
N GLU A 753 12.48 29.82 9.16
CA GLU A 753 11.56 29.61 10.29
C GLU A 753 10.50 28.56 9.95
N LYS A 754 9.84 28.70 8.79
CA LYS A 754 8.81 27.77 8.31
C LYS A 754 9.31 26.33 8.32
N HIS A 755 10.48 26.08 7.74
CA HIS A 755 11.07 24.74 7.69
C HIS A 755 11.54 24.25 9.06
N LEU A 756 12.15 25.10 9.89
CA LEU A 756 12.58 24.71 11.24
C LEU A 756 11.40 24.37 12.15
N ARG A 757 10.28 25.10 12.04
CA ARG A 757 9.04 24.76 12.73
C ARG A 757 8.43 23.46 12.22
N ALA A 758 8.44 23.20 10.92
CA ALA A 758 8.00 21.91 10.36
C ALA A 758 8.83 20.73 10.89
N ALA A 759 10.15 20.90 11.01
CA ALA A 759 11.02 19.90 11.62
C ALA A 759 10.66 19.63 13.09
N LEU A 760 10.41 20.68 13.88
CA LEU A 760 10.03 20.57 15.30
C LEU A 760 8.60 20.05 15.51
N ALA A 761 7.70 20.25 14.55
CA ALA A 761 6.36 19.65 14.57
C ALA A 761 6.45 18.12 14.45
N LYS A 762 7.36 17.62 13.60
CA LYS A 762 7.63 16.17 13.44
C LYS A 762 8.46 15.60 14.60
N ASN A 763 9.43 16.35 15.13
CA ASN A 763 10.23 15.94 16.28
C ASN A 763 10.58 17.13 17.18
N ASN A 764 9.74 17.35 18.20
CA ASN A 764 9.88 18.46 19.14
C ASN A 764 11.14 18.36 20.02
N ASN A 765 11.81 17.20 20.08
CA ASN A 765 13.03 16.97 20.85
C ASN A 765 14.30 17.15 20.03
N PHE A 766 14.19 17.46 18.73
CA PHE A 766 15.35 17.65 17.87
C PHE A 766 16.04 18.99 18.11
N ARG A 767 17.04 18.96 19.01
CA ARG A 767 17.82 20.11 19.49
C ARG A 767 18.41 20.99 18.37
N PRO A 768 19.08 20.46 17.33
CA PRO A 768 19.67 21.30 16.28
C PRO A 768 18.67 22.23 15.59
N ALA A 769 17.46 21.74 15.29
CA ALA A 769 16.43 22.57 14.67
C ALA A 769 15.97 23.72 15.56
N ARG A 770 15.87 23.49 16.88
CA ARG A 770 15.50 24.55 17.83
C ARG A 770 16.60 25.60 17.95
N SER A 771 17.86 25.18 18.00
CA SER A 771 19.01 26.10 17.99
C SER A 771 19.02 27.02 16.76
N TYR A 772 18.78 26.49 15.56
CA TYR A 772 18.65 27.34 14.36
C TYR A 772 17.37 28.18 14.35
N LEU A 773 16.27 27.72 14.97
CA LEU A 773 15.05 28.53 15.09
C LEU A 773 15.28 29.75 15.98
N VAL A 774 15.99 29.58 17.10
CA VAL A 774 16.42 30.70 17.97
C VAL A 774 17.26 31.70 17.18
N ALA A 775 18.23 31.22 16.39
CA ALA A 775 19.04 32.09 15.56
C ALA A 775 18.20 32.86 14.53
N THR A 776 17.32 32.15 13.83
CA THR A 776 16.44 32.72 12.80
C THR A 776 15.50 33.78 13.36
N LEU A 777 14.86 33.52 14.52
CA LEU A 777 13.98 34.48 15.18
C LEU A 777 14.74 35.73 15.65
N SER A 778 15.97 35.56 16.14
CA SER A 778 16.84 36.68 16.49
C SER A 778 17.19 37.55 15.28
N GLU A 779 17.51 36.94 14.13
CA GLU A 779 17.78 37.66 12.88
C GLU A 779 16.54 38.40 12.34
N LEU A 780 15.34 37.86 12.59
CA LEU A 780 14.07 38.52 12.29
C LEU A 780 13.68 39.62 13.30
N GLY A 781 14.49 39.86 14.34
CA GLY A 781 14.20 40.84 15.39
C GLY A 781 13.14 40.38 16.41
N ARG A 782 12.69 39.12 16.37
CA ARG A 782 11.67 38.53 17.25
C ARG A 782 12.29 37.95 18.52
N LYS A 783 12.94 38.83 19.29
CA LYS A 783 13.78 38.45 20.45
C LYS A 783 13.02 37.70 21.55
N ASP A 784 11.78 38.09 21.83
CA ASP A 784 10.97 37.44 22.88
C ASP A 784 10.65 35.98 22.53
N GLU A 785 10.38 35.71 21.25
CA GLU A 785 10.14 34.35 20.77
C GLU A 785 11.44 33.53 20.74
N ALA A 786 12.56 34.13 20.33
CA ALA A 786 13.87 33.49 20.41
C ALA A 786 14.23 33.09 21.85
N ALA A 787 13.99 33.98 22.82
CA ALA A 787 14.20 33.70 24.25
C ALA A 787 13.28 32.58 24.77
N LYS A 788 12.02 32.54 24.31
CA LYS A 788 11.08 31.46 24.64
C LYS A 788 11.57 30.10 24.12
N GLU A 789 12.00 30.04 22.86
CA GLU A 789 12.54 28.81 22.28
C GLU A 789 13.85 28.38 22.97
N MET A 790 14.71 29.34 23.32
CA MET A 790 15.94 29.10 24.08
C MET A 790 15.64 28.54 25.49
N LYS A 791 14.58 29.02 26.14
CA LYS A 791 14.13 28.49 27.43
C LYS A 791 13.66 27.04 27.31
N ILE A 792 12.93 26.69 26.25
CA ILE A 792 12.51 25.31 25.99
C ILE A 792 13.74 24.41 25.77
N SER A 793 14.74 24.86 25.02
CA SER A 793 16.02 24.17 24.84
C SER A 793 16.70 23.88 26.18
N LEU A 794 16.73 24.86 27.10
CA LEU A 794 17.30 24.70 28.43
C LEU A 794 16.55 23.66 29.27
N GLU A 795 15.22 23.73 29.30
CA GLU A 795 14.37 22.78 30.04
C GLU A 795 14.53 21.34 29.54
N LYS A 796 14.85 21.16 28.25
CA LYS A 796 15.14 19.86 27.63
C LYS A 796 16.61 19.42 27.76
N GLY A 797 17.41 20.13 28.56
CA GLY A 797 18.79 19.78 28.86
C GLY A 797 19.74 19.87 27.66
N GLU A 798 19.53 20.85 26.77
CA GLU A 798 20.41 21.08 25.63
C GLU A 798 21.80 21.60 26.08
N PRO A 799 22.90 20.86 25.79
CA PRO A 799 24.24 21.20 26.28
C PRO A 799 24.71 22.59 25.84
N LEU A 800 24.37 23.01 24.62
CA LEU A 800 24.74 24.31 24.09
C LEU A 800 24.28 25.44 25.03
N VAL A 801 23.05 25.39 25.53
CA VAL A 801 22.51 26.45 26.39
C VAL A 801 23.19 26.47 27.75
N ALA A 802 23.46 25.30 28.33
CA ALA A 802 24.19 25.19 29.59
C ALA A 802 25.62 25.73 29.46
N ILE A 803 26.29 25.44 28.35
CA ILE A 803 27.64 25.93 28.04
C ILE A 803 27.64 27.45 27.81
N LEU A 804 26.66 27.98 27.08
CA LEU A 804 26.56 29.43 26.86
C LEU A 804 26.31 30.21 28.16
N LYS A 805 25.58 29.62 29.12
CA LYS A 805 25.33 30.21 30.44
C LYS A 805 26.46 30.06 31.44
N SER A 806 27.42 29.15 31.23
CA SER A 806 28.54 28.95 32.16
C SER A 806 29.49 30.16 32.23
N GLY A 807 29.46 31.01 31.19
CA GLY A 807 30.40 32.13 31.03
C GLY A 807 31.78 31.72 30.56
N ASP A 808 32.05 30.42 30.35
CA ASP A 808 33.31 29.93 29.79
C ASP A 808 33.32 30.11 28.27
N GLN A 809 33.87 31.24 27.83
CA GLN A 809 33.88 31.62 26.44
C GLN A 809 34.69 30.64 25.58
N LYS A 810 35.80 30.11 26.10
CA LYS A 810 36.64 29.14 25.38
C LYS A 810 35.89 27.83 25.15
N LEU A 811 35.23 27.31 26.18
CA LEU A 811 34.40 26.11 26.08
C LEU A 811 33.22 26.32 25.12
N SER A 812 32.61 27.51 25.15
CA SER A 812 31.50 27.85 24.25
C SER A 812 31.93 27.91 22.78
N ASP A 813 33.08 28.51 22.50
CA ASP A 813 33.59 28.68 21.13
C ASP A 813 34.07 27.33 20.57
N GLU A 814 34.72 26.50 21.39
CA GLU A 814 35.08 25.13 21.04
C GLU A 814 33.84 24.30 20.74
N HIS A 815 32.82 24.37 21.60
CA HIS A 815 31.56 23.63 21.42
C HIS A 815 30.80 24.05 20.17
N ILE A 816 30.69 25.36 19.92
CA ILE A 816 30.05 25.90 18.71
C ILE A 816 30.82 25.43 17.48
N ARG A 817 32.16 25.49 17.50
CA ARG A 817 32.98 25.05 16.37
C ARG A 817 32.73 23.58 16.02
N THR A 818 32.71 22.68 17.01
CA THR A 818 32.43 21.25 16.77
C THR A 818 31.04 21.01 16.16
N LEU A 819 30.04 21.82 16.52
CA LEU A 819 28.66 21.67 16.04
C LEU A 819 28.38 22.38 14.72
N THR A 820 29.25 23.31 14.31
CA THR A 820 29.05 24.18 13.15
C THR A 820 30.30 24.20 12.26
N PRO A 821 30.62 23.08 11.58
CA PRO A 821 31.78 22.96 10.72
C PRO A 821 31.63 23.76 9.40
N TYR A 822 31.28 25.05 9.45
CA TYR A 822 31.23 25.89 8.26
C TYR A 822 32.62 26.13 7.67
N THR A 823 32.73 26.34 6.37
CA THR A 823 34.01 26.73 5.76
C THR A 823 34.47 28.12 6.18
N GLY A 824 33.53 29.06 6.37
CA GLY A 824 33.78 30.44 6.77
C GLY A 824 33.42 30.73 8.23
N ASP A 825 34.00 31.81 8.76
CA ASP A 825 33.77 32.25 10.13
C ASP A 825 32.54 33.15 10.30
N GLU A 826 32.01 33.71 9.20
CA GLU A 826 30.89 34.65 9.26
C GLU A 826 29.65 34.02 9.90
N ILE A 827 29.24 32.85 9.42
CA ILE A 827 28.06 32.13 9.90
C ILE A 827 28.27 31.68 11.35
N ARG A 828 29.45 31.14 11.68
CA ARG A 828 29.81 30.74 13.05
C ARG A 828 29.71 31.92 14.02
N SER A 829 30.33 33.03 13.66
CA SER A 829 30.36 34.24 14.48
C SER A 829 28.96 34.81 14.70
N ARG A 830 28.13 34.78 13.65
CA ARG A 830 26.73 35.20 13.69
C ARG A 830 25.90 34.32 14.62
N LEU A 831 25.98 32.99 14.45
CA LEU A 831 25.32 32.00 15.31
C LEU A 831 25.73 32.16 16.79
N ALA A 832 27.03 32.24 17.05
CA ALA A 832 27.56 32.44 18.41
C ALA A 832 27.01 33.71 19.07
N LYS A 833 26.93 34.80 18.31
CA LYS A 833 26.37 36.07 18.79
C LYS A 833 24.89 35.93 19.15
N VAL A 834 24.05 35.47 18.22
CA VAL A 834 22.60 35.40 18.44
C VAL A 834 22.22 34.39 19.52
N TRP A 835 22.95 33.28 19.65
CA TRP A 835 22.73 32.33 20.73
C TRP A 835 23.12 32.88 22.10
N ARG A 836 24.26 33.58 22.21
CA ARG A 836 24.64 34.25 23.47
C ARG A 836 23.64 35.35 23.85
N GLU A 837 23.14 36.11 22.88
CA GLU A 837 22.13 37.14 23.12
C GLU A 837 20.80 36.55 23.60
N ALA A 838 20.33 35.46 23.00
CA ALA A 838 19.09 34.79 23.42
C ALA A 838 19.22 34.00 24.75
N ALA A 839 20.45 33.63 25.13
CA ALA A 839 20.71 32.93 26.40
C ALA A 839 20.78 33.87 27.62
N ARG A 840 21.15 35.14 27.39
CA ARG A 840 21.14 36.23 28.40
C ARG A 840 19.72 36.68 28.66
#